data_AF-A0A9D1JYP0-F1
#
_entry.id   AF-A0A9D1JYP0-F1
#
_cell.length_a   1.000
_cell.length_b   1.000
_cell.length_c   1.000
_cell.angle_alpha   90.00
_cell.angle_beta   90.00
_cell.angle_gamma   90.00
#
_symmetry.space_group_name_H-M   'P 1'
#
loop_
_entity.id
_entity.type
_entity.pdbx_description
1 polymer ?
#
loop_
_entity_poly.entity_id
_entity_poly.type
_entity_poly.pdbx_seq_one_letter_code
_entity_poly.pdbx_strand_id
1 'polypeptide(L)'
;MESPVENKLQTLLKSRKFVYLDGGMGTMIQQNGLKLGQRPELFVLEHPEAVAKIHRQYLESGADVLYTCTFGANAHKLAGTGVSPAQVIKAAVSAAQKAAEGFPGPKPLIALDIGPIGELLEPAGTLSFREAYSLFREMATAGEEAGADLAVFETIADLGEMRAAVLAAKENTSLPVLATMTFEADGRTFTGCTAEAAARTLDGLGVDALGLNCSLGPGEILPIARRMAKCTAKPLAVKPNAGLPDPQDNCYHLSPADFAAQMREFAPLGIRLAGGCCGTTPEFIRELKKALEPLPCPSEREILPAAVCSPLKTVELNGVHIIGERINPTGKKRFQQALLEQDLDYILAQGVAQADAGAEILDVNVGHPGVDEPALMEKVVRELQGVLELPLQIDSSDPAAIEAGLRAFHGVAIVNSVNGEEENLWKILPLVKKYGAFVVGLTLDSQGIPQTAEERLAIARKILESALSYGIPKEKVLMDCLALTVSAQQSQAAETLKAVRMVREELGLKTVLGVSNISFGLPNRELLNHSFLTAAMENGLNLPILNPNIPSMTAAVAAYNVLHGFDKDSAAYIERFSASEPEKQAPAALPGHTLAEAVKKGLKEEARLKTEELLREKEPFDIIDGVLIPALDEVGAGFEKGKLFLPQLINAATASQEAFEVIRKKLAAEGAGTVNKGSIILATVKGDIHDIGKNIVKVLLQNYGYRVIDLGRDVPPETVVETAVRENIRLVGLSALMTTTLKSMAETIRLLRESGHPCKIMVGGAVLTESYAMEMGADYYAKDAKRSADIAKEVFGEGEN
;
A
#
# COMPACT_ATOMS: atom_id res chain seq x y z
N MET A 1 18.76 25.72 -14.33
CA MET A 1 18.23 25.17 -13.08
C MET A 1 19.11 25.67 -11.96
N GLU A 2 18.58 26.55 -11.12
CA GLU A 2 19.26 26.92 -9.86
C GLU A 2 19.37 25.66 -9.00
N SER A 3 20.50 25.47 -8.32
CA SER A 3 20.62 24.44 -7.29
C SER A 3 19.45 24.61 -6.31
N PRO A 4 18.72 23.55 -5.92
CA PRO A 4 17.61 23.70 -5.00
C PRO A 4 18.10 24.42 -3.74
N VAL A 5 17.39 25.48 -3.34
CA VAL A 5 17.64 26.20 -2.10
C VAL A 5 17.63 25.16 -0.98
N GLU A 6 18.76 25.03 -0.29
CA GLU A 6 18.93 24.00 0.72
C GLU A 6 17.95 24.23 1.88
N ASN A 7 17.09 23.25 2.16
CA ASN A 7 16.09 23.38 3.22
C ASN A 7 16.71 23.16 4.62
N LYS A 8 15.96 23.54 5.66
CA LYS A 8 16.42 23.49 7.06
C LYS A 8 16.80 22.08 7.51
N LEU A 9 16.04 21.06 7.08
CA LEU A 9 16.32 19.66 7.41
C LEU A 9 17.63 19.19 6.77
N GLN A 10 17.85 19.50 5.49
CA GLN A 10 19.10 19.18 4.79
C GLN A 10 20.30 19.87 5.45
N THR A 11 20.15 21.14 5.83
CA THR A 11 21.19 21.90 6.56
C THR A 11 21.55 21.19 7.87
N LEU A 12 20.53 20.78 8.65
CA LEU A 12 20.73 20.05 9.90
C LEU A 12 21.44 18.71 9.66
N LEU A 13 21.00 17.94 8.66
CA LEU A 13 21.60 16.67 8.26
C LEU A 13 23.04 16.83 7.77
N LYS A 14 23.44 17.95 7.16
CA LYS A 14 24.85 18.17 6.81
C LYS A 14 25.69 18.55 8.03
N SER A 15 25.11 19.27 8.98
CA SER A 15 25.80 19.74 10.18
C SER A 15 26.04 18.64 11.22
N ARG A 16 25.28 17.54 11.17
CA ARG A 16 25.32 16.48 12.18
C ARG A 16 25.45 15.10 11.58
N LYS A 17 26.22 14.26 12.27
CA LYS A 17 26.33 12.83 11.95
C LYS A 17 24.98 12.12 12.15
N PHE A 18 24.40 12.27 13.34
CA PHE A 18 23.06 11.80 13.69
C PHE A 18 22.20 13.00 14.10
N VAL A 19 20.94 12.99 13.65
CA VAL A 19 19.90 13.93 14.07
C VAL A 19 18.99 13.21 15.05
N TYR A 20 18.82 13.76 16.25
CA TYR A 20 18.00 13.13 17.27
C TYR A 20 16.57 13.68 17.22
N LEU A 21 15.61 12.78 17.01
CA LEU A 21 14.19 13.04 17.10
C LEU A 21 13.76 12.87 18.57
N ASP A 22 12.64 13.45 18.95
CA ASP A 22 12.07 13.29 20.31
C ASP A 22 11.46 11.89 20.55
N GLY A 23 10.90 11.71 21.75
CA GLY A 23 10.23 10.48 22.19
C GLY A 23 8.70 10.55 22.04
N GLY A 24 7.98 9.72 22.80
CA GLY A 24 6.52 9.64 22.74
C GLY A 24 5.81 10.83 23.39
N MET A 25 5.17 11.69 22.60
CA MET A 25 4.33 12.80 23.10
C MET A 25 3.12 12.26 23.89
N GLY A 26 2.40 11.28 23.33
CA GLY A 26 1.25 10.64 23.97
C GLY A 26 1.57 10.09 25.37
N THR A 27 2.71 9.43 25.52
CA THR A 27 3.21 8.91 26.81
C THR A 27 3.43 10.03 27.82
N MET A 28 3.99 11.17 27.39
CA MET A 28 4.28 12.30 28.29
C MET A 28 3.03 13.06 28.72
N ILE A 29 2.06 13.29 27.83
CA ILE A 29 0.80 13.99 28.20
C ILE A 29 -0.09 13.13 29.11
N GLN A 30 -0.08 11.80 28.95
CA GLN A 30 -0.74 10.88 29.89
C GLN A 30 -0.16 11.01 31.31
N GLN A 31 1.16 11.09 31.46
CA GLN A 31 1.82 11.33 32.74
C GLN A 31 1.52 12.72 33.32
N ASN A 32 1.13 13.68 32.47
CA ASN A 32 0.79 15.05 32.87
C ASN A 32 -0.73 15.27 33.00
N GLY A 33 -1.52 14.20 33.09
CA GLY A 33 -2.92 14.27 33.50
C GLY A 33 -3.95 14.18 32.37
N LEU A 34 -3.55 13.84 31.13
CA LEU A 34 -4.51 13.47 30.09
C LEU A 34 -5.33 12.27 30.58
N LYS A 35 -6.64 12.48 30.75
CA LYS A 35 -7.55 11.44 31.21
C LYS A 35 -7.93 10.52 30.05
N LEU A 36 -8.34 9.34 30.46
CA LEU A 36 -8.81 8.29 29.60
C LEU A 36 -10.04 8.74 28.80
N GLY A 37 -10.02 8.57 27.47
CA GLY A 37 -11.08 9.02 26.55
C GLY A 37 -11.01 10.49 26.12
N GLN A 38 -10.05 11.28 26.63
CA GLN A 38 -9.80 12.63 26.10
C GLN A 38 -8.98 12.56 24.81
N ARG A 39 -9.24 13.48 23.87
CA ARG A 39 -8.51 13.59 22.61
C ARG A 39 -7.14 14.24 22.87
N PRO A 40 -6.01 13.54 22.63
CA PRO A 40 -4.67 14.07 22.88
C PRO A 40 -4.42 15.46 22.29
N GLU A 41 -4.96 15.72 21.12
CA GLU A 41 -4.75 16.95 20.35
C GLU A 41 -5.38 18.18 21.03
N LEU A 42 -6.44 18.00 21.82
CA LEU A 42 -7.07 19.10 22.56
C LEU A 42 -6.27 19.48 23.80
N PHE A 43 -5.41 18.58 24.29
CA PHE A 43 -4.60 18.82 25.49
C PHE A 43 -3.73 20.07 25.37
N VAL A 44 -3.23 20.38 24.17
CA VAL A 44 -2.41 21.57 23.95
C VAL A 44 -3.18 22.88 24.04
N LEU A 45 -4.50 22.85 23.80
CA LEU A 45 -5.37 24.04 23.94
C LEU A 45 -5.70 24.28 25.41
N GLU A 46 -5.93 23.21 26.17
CA GLU A 46 -6.27 23.27 27.59
C GLU A 46 -5.05 23.49 28.48
N HIS A 47 -3.90 22.91 28.10
CA HIS A 47 -2.67 22.86 28.90
C HIS A 47 -1.41 23.20 28.09
N PRO A 48 -1.34 24.37 27.42
CA PRO A 48 -0.20 24.73 26.55
C PRO A 48 1.14 24.77 27.28
N GLU A 49 1.16 25.22 28.55
CA GLU A 49 2.39 25.26 29.36
C GLU A 49 2.94 23.87 29.68
N ALA A 50 2.06 22.88 29.88
CA ALA A 50 2.47 21.51 30.13
C ALA A 50 3.13 20.90 28.88
N VAL A 51 2.55 21.14 27.70
CA VAL A 51 3.11 20.70 26.42
C VAL A 51 4.45 21.39 26.13
N ALA A 52 4.55 22.70 26.35
CA ALA A 52 5.82 23.44 26.22
C ALA A 52 6.91 22.88 27.16
N LYS A 53 6.54 22.51 28.39
CA LYS A 53 7.46 21.86 29.35
C LYS A 53 7.92 20.50 28.86
N ILE A 54 7.04 19.68 28.29
CA ILE A 54 7.41 18.37 27.71
C ILE A 54 8.40 18.54 26.57
N HIS A 55 8.13 19.47 25.64
CA HIS A 55 9.08 19.80 24.58
C HIS A 55 10.44 20.25 25.14
N ARG A 56 10.43 21.09 26.18
CA ARG A 56 11.66 21.55 26.83
C ARG A 56 12.47 20.38 27.41
N GLN A 57 11.82 19.39 28.01
CA GLN A 57 12.48 18.19 28.55
C GLN A 57 13.15 17.36 27.44
N TYR A 58 12.52 17.23 26.27
CA TYR A 58 13.13 16.55 25.12
C TYR A 58 14.33 17.33 24.56
N LEU A 59 14.23 18.66 24.45
CA LEU A 59 15.38 19.51 24.06
C LEU A 59 16.56 19.37 25.01
N GLU A 60 16.30 19.45 26.32
CA GLU A 60 17.32 19.29 27.36
C GLU A 60 17.96 17.90 27.38
N SER A 61 17.25 16.90 26.85
CA SER A 61 17.75 15.53 26.70
C SER A 61 18.48 15.29 25.38
N GLY A 62 18.51 16.29 24.49
CA GLY A 62 19.34 16.30 23.30
C GLY A 62 18.62 16.12 21.98
N ALA A 63 17.28 16.22 21.95
CA ALA A 63 16.51 16.23 20.71
C ALA A 63 16.84 17.48 19.87
N ASP A 64 16.99 17.26 18.57
CA ASP A 64 17.23 18.29 17.55
C ASP A 64 15.96 18.66 16.79
N VAL A 65 14.98 17.76 16.79
CA VAL A 65 13.67 17.94 16.16
C VAL A 65 12.59 17.62 17.18
N LEU A 66 11.63 18.53 17.34
CA LEU A 66 10.46 18.38 18.21
C LEU A 66 9.21 18.14 17.36
N TYR A 67 8.48 17.07 17.64
CA TYR A 67 7.24 16.70 16.97
C TYR A 67 6.09 17.39 17.71
N THR A 68 5.32 18.23 17.01
CA THR A 68 4.19 18.94 17.62
C THR A 68 3.13 17.97 18.13
N CYS A 69 2.36 18.38 19.15
CA CYS A 69 1.24 17.59 19.66
C CYS A 69 0.03 17.63 18.70
N THR A 70 0.20 17.12 17.47
CA THR A 70 -0.74 17.26 16.35
C THR A 70 -1.02 15.95 15.60
N PHE A 71 -0.52 14.82 16.08
CA PHE A 71 -0.66 13.51 15.45
C PHE A 71 -2.05 13.22 14.87
N GLY A 72 -3.13 13.44 15.63
CA GLY A 72 -4.52 13.26 15.17
C GLY A 72 -5.27 14.54 14.82
N ALA A 73 -4.60 15.66 14.56
CA ALA A 73 -5.23 16.98 14.41
C ALA A 73 -5.88 17.21 13.03
N ASN A 74 -6.69 16.25 12.57
CA ASN A 74 -7.42 16.31 11.31
C ASN A 74 -8.92 16.57 11.52
N ALA A 75 -9.61 17.03 10.47
CA ALA A 75 -11.02 17.39 10.56
C ALA A 75 -11.95 16.22 10.98
N HIS A 76 -11.65 14.98 10.58
CA HIS A 76 -12.45 13.81 10.97
C HIS A 76 -12.32 13.53 12.47
N LYS A 77 -11.08 13.48 12.98
CA LYS A 77 -10.79 13.25 14.40
C LYS A 77 -11.22 14.40 15.31
N LEU A 78 -11.31 15.62 14.79
CA LEU A 78 -11.78 16.81 15.53
C LEU A 78 -13.27 17.10 15.36
N ALA A 79 -13.99 16.30 14.56
CA ALA A 79 -15.43 16.44 14.37
C ALA A 79 -16.17 16.43 15.72
N GLY A 80 -17.11 17.37 15.87
CA GLY A 80 -17.93 17.52 17.09
C GLY A 80 -17.28 18.28 18.25
N THR A 81 -16.02 18.69 18.15
CA THR A 81 -15.32 19.42 19.25
C THR A 81 -15.55 20.93 19.24
N GLY A 82 -15.97 21.50 18.10
CA GLY A 82 -16.03 22.95 17.89
C GLY A 82 -14.67 23.61 17.63
N VAL A 83 -13.61 22.82 17.47
CA VAL A 83 -12.24 23.27 17.21
C VAL A 83 -11.79 22.82 15.81
N SER A 84 -11.13 23.70 15.06
CA SER A 84 -10.58 23.36 13.74
C SER A 84 -9.14 22.81 13.83
N PRO A 85 -8.70 22.00 12.84
CA PRO A 85 -7.30 21.59 12.70
C PRO A 85 -6.30 22.73 12.84
N ALA A 86 -6.55 23.85 12.15
CA ALA A 86 -5.66 25.01 12.16
C ALA A 86 -5.49 25.64 13.57
N GLN A 87 -6.54 25.63 14.40
CA GLN A 87 -6.45 26.13 15.78
C GLN A 87 -5.54 25.26 16.65
N VAL A 88 -5.71 23.94 16.56
CA VAL A 88 -4.88 22.97 17.28
C VAL A 88 -3.42 23.09 16.83
N ILE A 89 -3.19 23.05 15.51
CA ILE A 89 -1.86 23.09 14.91
C ILE A 89 -1.13 24.37 15.31
N LYS A 90 -1.79 25.53 15.23
CA LYS A 90 -1.21 26.80 15.64
C LYS A 90 -0.80 26.81 17.12
N ALA A 91 -1.65 26.28 18.01
CA ALA A 91 -1.33 26.19 19.43
C ALA A 91 -0.16 25.24 19.70
N ALA A 92 -0.13 24.09 19.03
CA ALA A 92 0.93 23.10 19.18
C ALA A 92 2.29 23.60 18.69
N VAL A 93 2.33 24.23 17.50
CA VAL A 93 3.55 24.85 16.99
C VAL A 93 4.02 25.96 17.93
N SER A 94 3.11 26.79 18.44
CA SER A 94 3.46 27.85 19.40
C SER A 94 4.02 27.29 20.72
N ALA A 95 3.49 26.18 21.24
CA ALA A 95 4.02 25.52 22.43
C ALA A 95 5.45 24.99 22.22
N ALA A 96 5.74 24.41 21.06
CA ALA A 96 7.09 23.96 20.69
C ALA A 96 8.06 25.16 20.51
N GLN A 97 7.61 26.25 19.90
CA GLN A 97 8.39 27.49 19.75
C GLN A 97 8.75 28.07 21.13
N LYS A 98 7.77 28.15 22.04
CA LYS A 98 7.96 28.62 23.41
C LYS A 98 8.96 27.77 24.19
N ALA A 99 8.98 26.44 23.97
CA ALA A 99 9.97 25.57 24.58
C ALA A 99 11.41 25.85 24.10
N ALA A 100 11.55 26.26 22.83
CA ALA A 100 12.83 26.61 22.21
C ALA A 100 13.30 28.02 22.59
N GLU A 101 12.40 28.93 22.98
CA GLU A 101 12.75 30.27 23.46
C GLU A 101 13.68 30.20 24.68
N GLY A 102 14.77 30.97 24.64
CA GLY A 102 15.77 31.00 25.71
C GLY A 102 16.46 29.65 25.98
N PHE A 103 16.37 28.68 25.06
CA PHE A 103 17.19 27.47 25.15
C PHE A 103 18.66 27.82 24.89
N PRO A 104 19.61 27.47 25.78
CA PRO A 104 21.02 27.84 25.62
C PRO A 104 21.75 27.04 24.51
N GLY A 105 21.13 25.98 23.96
CA GLY A 105 21.69 25.15 22.89
C GLY A 105 21.29 25.60 21.48
N PRO A 106 21.66 24.81 20.46
CA PRO A 106 21.23 25.05 19.08
C PRO A 106 19.71 25.11 18.98
N LYS A 107 19.20 26.00 18.12
CA LYS A 107 17.76 26.09 17.86
C LYS A 107 17.27 24.77 17.26
N PRO A 108 16.25 24.11 17.85
CA PRO A 108 15.69 22.90 17.29
C PRO A 108 14.85 23.20 16.05
N LEU A 109 14.60 22.17 15.23
CA LEU A 109 13.55 22.22 14.24
C LEU A 109 12.21 21.80 14.87
N ILE A 110 11.13 22.44 14.44
CA ILE A 110 9.77 22.12 14.87
C ILE A 110 9.07 21.38 13.73
N ALA A 111 8.83 20.09 13.94
CA ALA A 111 8.14 19.22 13.00
C ALA A 111 6.63 19.28 13.24
N LEU A 112 5.88 19.64 12.19
CA LEU A 112 4.46 19.37 12.13
C LEU A 112 4.25 17.86 12.05
N ASP A 113 3.84 17.26 13.15
CA ASP A 113 3.59 15.82 13.25
C ASP A 113 2.17 15.47 12.83
N ILE A 114 2.03 14.61 11.81
CA ILE A 114 0.76 14.20 11.22
C ILE A 114 0.70 12.67 11.15
N GLY A 115 -0.25 12.09 11.86
CA GLY A 115 -0.59 10.68 11.81
C GLY A 115 -1.60 10.31 10.72
N PRO A 116 -2.06 9.05 10.66
CA PRO A 116 -3.11 8.63 9.75
C PRO A 116 -4.43 9.36 10.04
N ILE A 117 -5.26 9.52 9.01
CA ILE A 117 -6.59 10.14 9.11
C ILE A 117 -7.47 9.36 10.08
N GLY A 118 -7.34 8.03 10.08
CA GLY A 118 -8.08 7.11 10.96
C GLY A 118 -9.20 6.36 10.26
N GLU A 119 -9.24 6.39 8.91
CA GLU A 119 -10.15 5.63 8.07
C GLU A 119 -9.37 4.94 6.95
N LEU A 120 -9.81 3.75 6.54
CA LEU A 120 -9.19 3.03 5.43
C LEU A 120 -9.52 3.68 4.09
N LEU A 121 -8.53 3.74 3.20
CA LEU A 121 -8.73 4.18 1.82
C LEU A 121 -9.60 3.20 1.02
N GLU A 122 -10.35 3.73 0.05
CA GLU A 122 -11.01 2.92 -0.97
C GLU A 122 -10.00 2.03 -1.75
N PRO A 123 -10.38 0.79 -2.12
CA PRO A 123 -11.67 0.14 -1.88
C PRO A 123 -11.78 -0.57 -0.51
N ALA A 124 -10.73 -0.57 0.31
CA ALA A 124 -10.72 -1.26 1.61
C ALA A 124 -11.57 -0.54 2.69
N GLY A 125 -11.82 0.76 2.52
CA GLY A 125 -12.73 1.56 3.33
C GLY A 125 -13.47 2.62 2.52
N THR A 126 -13.88 3.69 3.19
CA THR A 126 -14.74 4.75 2.63
C THR A 126 -14.00 6.04 2.30
N LEU A 127 -12.73 6.18 2.73
CA LEU A 127 -11.98 7.40 2.52
C LEU A 127 -11.46 7.42 1.07
N SER A 128 -11.91 8.36 0.26
CA SER A 128 -11.35 8.51 -1.08
C SER A 128 -9.95 9.13 -1.03
N PHE A 129 -9.12 8.84 -2.04
CA PHE A 129 -7.79 9.46 -2.17
C PHE A 129 -7.87 10.99 -2.18
N ARG A 130 -8.90 11.54 -2.83
CA ARG A 130 -9.13 12.99 -2.94
C ARG A 130 -9.47 13.62 -1.59
N GLU A 131 -10.30 12.96 -0.78
CA GLU A 131 -10.61 13.42 0.57
C GLU A 131 -9.39 13.34 1.48
N ALA A 132 -8.66 12.22 1.47
CA ALA A 132 -7.41 12.08 2.21
C ALA A 132 -6.42 13.20 1.85
N TYR A 133 -6.20 13.42 0.56
CA TYR A 133 -5.36 14.52 0.05
C TYR A 133 -5.81 15.88 0.57
N SER A 134 -7.12 16.16 0.55
CA SER A 134 -7.67 17.43 1.02
C SER A 134 -7.44 17.64 2.52
N LEU A 135 -7.59 16.60 3.33
CA LEU A 135 -7.35 16.65 4.78
C LEU A 135 -5.86 16.87 5.09
N PHE A 136 -4.97 16.14 4.42
CA PHE A 136 -3.53 16.34 4.57
C PHE A 136 -3.08 17.73 4.11
N ARG A 137 -3.68 18.25 3.03
CA ARG A 137 -3.41 19.60 2.54
C ARG A 137 -3.79 20.65 3.58
N GLU A 138 -4.97 20.53 4.19
CA GLU A 138 -5.41 21.44 5.26
C GLU A 138 -4.40 21.48 6.41
N MET A 139 -3.97 20.31 6.90
CA MET A 139 -3.00 20.21 8.00
C MET A 139 -1.64 20.78 7.62
N ALA A 140 -1.10 20.41 6.44
CA ALA A 140 0.21 20.85 5.98
C ALA A 140 0.28 22.37 5.80
N THR A 141 -0.72 22.96 5.13
CA THR A 141 -0.80 24.43 4.94
C THR A 141 -0.94 25.15 6.29
N ALA A 142 -1.79 24.65 7.20
CA ALA A 142 -1.93 25.24 8.52
C ALA A 142 -0.63 25.20 9.34
N GLY A 143 0.15 24.12 9.22
CA GLY A 143 1.44 24.01 9.91
C GLY A 143 2.52 24.91 9.32
N GLU A 144 2.58 25.08 8.00
CA GLU A 144 3.48 26.05 7.38
C GLU A 144 3.14 27.48 7.81
N GLU A 145 1.86 27.86 7.79
CA GLU A 145 1.38 29.16 8.26
C GLU A 145 1.66 29.42 9.76
N ALA A 146 1.61 28.37 10.57
CA ALA A 146 1.96 28.43 11.99
C ALA A 146 3.48 28.53 12.26
N GLY A 147 4.31 28.28 11.24
CA GLY A 147 5.76 28.38 11.32
C GLY A 147 6.48 27.08 11.68
N ALA A 148 5.94 25.92 11.27
CA ALA A 148 6.68 24.66 11.30
C ALA A 148 7.91 24.71 10.37
N ASP A 149 8.94 23.94 10.70
CA ASP A 149 10.18 23.85 9.92
C ASP A 149 10.21 22.66 8.94
N LEU A 150 9.37 21.65 9.19
CA LEU A 150 9.20 20.44 8.37
C LEU A 150 7.84 19.80 8.63
N ALA A 151 7.37 18.99 7.68
CA ALA A 151 6.23 18.10 7.85
C ALA A 151 6.71 16.67 8.09
N VAL A 152 6.17 16.01 9.11
CA VAL A 152 6.40 14.61 9.42
C VAL A 152 5.08 13.87 9.24
N PHE A 153 5.09 12.85 8.39
CA PHE A 153 4.01 11.87 8.30
C PHE A 153 4.47 10.60 9.01
N GLU A 154 3.78 10.20 10.08
CA GLU A 154 4.21 9.06 10.88
C GLU A 154 3.08 8.05 11.14
N THR A 155 3.44 6.78 11.36
CA THR A 155 2.49 5.69 11.70
C THR A 155 1.39 5.46 10.65
N ILE A 156 1.60 5.83 9.39
CA ILE A 156 0.67 5.50 8.31
C ILE A 156 0.97 4.08 7.80
N ALA A 157 -0.04 3.20 7.83
CA ALA A 157 0.10 1.80 7.45
C ALA A 157 -0.31 1.53 5.98
N ASP A 158 -0.99 2.48 5.33
CA ASP A 158 -1.39 2.36 3.92
C ASP A 158 -0.52 3.24 3.01
N LEU A 159 0.07 2.63 1.97
CA LEU A 159 0.96 3.35 1.05
C LEU A 159 0.19 4.38 0.20
N GLY A 160 -1.07 4.12 -0.17
CA GLY A 160 -1.92 5.09 -0.85
C GLY A 160 -2.19 6.32 0.00
N GLU A 161 -2.48 6.12 1.29
CA GLU A 161 -2.73 7.23 2.24
C GLU A 161 -1.47 8.05 2.42
N MET A 162 -0.32 7.39 2.59
CA MET A 162 0.98 8.04 2.67
C MET A 162 1.30 8.82 1.39
N ARG A 163 0.97 8.30 0.19
CA ARG A 163 1.14 9.04 -1.07
C ARG A 163 0.26 10.28 -1.12
N ALA A 164 -1.00 10.19 -0.68
CA ALA A 164 -1.90 11.34 -0.59
C ALA A 164 -1.31 12.42 0.32
N ALA A 165 -0.75 12.03 1.47
CA ALA A 165 -0.11 12.91 2.43
C ALA A 165 1.12 13.63 1.86
N VAL A 166 2.05 12.88 1.26
CA VAL A 166 3.27 13.43 0.65
C VAL A 166 2.94 14.37 -0.51
N LEU A 167 2.01 13.98 -1.40
CA LEU A 167 1.59 14.84 -2.51
C LEU A 167 0.92 16.12 -1.98
N ALA A 168 0.07 16.01 -0.96
CA ALA A 168 -0.58 17.18 -0.38
C ALA A 168 0.42 18.19 0.18
N ALA A 169 1.43 17.75 0.93
CA ALA A 169 2.48 18.65 1.42
C ALA A 169 3.32 19.24 0.28
N LYS A 170 3.81 18.40 -0.64
CA LYS A 170 4.74 18.85 -1.70
C LYS A 170 4.09 19.75 -2.75
N GLU A 171 2.78 19.60 -3.01
CA GLU A 171 2.05 20.43 -3.97
C GLU A 171 1.57 21.76 -3.37
N ASN A 172 1.54 21.90 -2.04
CA ASN A 172 0.90 23.06 -1.38
C ASN A 172 1.78 23.80 -0.36
N THR A 173 2.97 23.29 -0.06
CA THR A 173 3.89 23.90 0.92
C THR A 173 5.35 23.81 0.44
N SER A 174 6.22 24.57 1.09
CA SER A 174 7.68 24.50 0.94
C SER A 174 8.37 23.67 2.02
N LEU A 175 7.59 23.06 2.92
CA LEU A 175 8.11 22.28 4.04
C LEU A 175 8.86 21.03 3.53
N PRO A 176 10.08 20.76 4.04
CA PRO A 176 10.70 19.46 3.83
C PRO A 176 9.84 18.35 4.45
N VAL A 177 9.86 17.18 3.82
CA VAL A 177 9.00 16.05 4.21
C VAL A 177 9.83 14.90 4.75
N LEU A 178 9.52 14.47 5.98
CA LEU A 178 9.96 13.20 6.55
C LEU A 178 8.76 12.24 6.60
N ALA A 179 8.85 11.11 5.92
CA ALA A 179 7.77 10.13 5.86
C ALA A 179 8.18 8.80 6.51
N THR A 180 7.45 8.37 7.54
CA THR A 180 7.67 7.09 8.22
C THR A 180 6.42 6.24 8.18
N MET A 181 6.59 4.96 7.86
CA MET A 181 5.52 3.97 7.85
C MET A 181 5.68 2.99 9.01
N THR A 182 4.59 2.35 9.40
CA THR A 182 4.60 1.34 10.46
C THR A 182 4.38 -0.06 9.90
N PHE A 183 5.09 -1.03 10.45
CA PHE A 183 5.16 -2.41 9.95
C PHE A 183 4.91 -3.40 11.08
N GLU A 184 4.36 -4.56 10.73
CA GLU A 184 4.24 -5.72 11.59
C GLU A 184 5.54 -6.54 11.57
N ALA A 185 5.64 -7.52 12.47
CA ALA A 185 6.86 -8.32 12.65
C ALA A 185 7.24 -9.16 11.41
N ASP A 186 6.30 -9.39 10.50
CA ASP A 186 6.55 -10.06 9.21
C ASP A 186 7.25 -9.15 8.17
N GLY A 187 7.43 -7.87 8.50
CA GLY A 187 8.04 -6.87 7.63
C GLY A 187 7.11 -6.29 6.57
N ARG A 188 5.79 -6.44 6.74
CA ARG A 188 4.76 -5.80 5.93
C ARG A 188 3.91 -4.84 6.77
N THR A 189 3.30 -3.86 6.11
CA THR A 189 2.31 -3.03 6.77
C THR A 189 1.00 -3.79 6.92
N PHE A 190 0.08 -3.26 7.72
CA PHE A 190 -1.27 -3.81 7.88
C PHE A 190 -2.02 -4.05 6.55
N THR A 191 -1.78 -3.22 5.52
CA THR A 191 -2.37 -3.39 4.18
C THR A 191 -1.53 -4.23 3.23
N GLY A 192 -0.45 -4.84 3.72
CA GLY A 192 0.43 -5.76 3.00
C GLY A 192 1.62 -5.12 2.33
N CYS A 193 1.83 -3.80 2.48
CA CYS A 193 2.90 -3.08 1.80
C CYS A 193 4.28 -3.56 2.26
N THR A 194 5.19 -3.82 1.33
CA THR A 194 6.56 -4.21 1.68
C THR A 194 7.44 -3.00 2.02
N ALA A 195 8.44 -3.23 2.87
CA ALA A 195 9.47 -2.25 3.19
C ALA A 195 10.17 -1.68 1.93
N GLU A 196 10.45 -2.53 0.94
CA GLU A 196 11.06 -2.14 -0.33
C GLU A 196 10.14 -1.24 -1.16
N ALA A 197 8.87 -1.60 -1.28
CA ALA A 197 7.89 -0.81 -2.02
C ALA A 197 7.71 0.57 -1.38
N ALA A 198 7.53 0.62 -0.06
CA ALA A 198 7.43 1.86 0.70
C ALA A 198 8.66 2.76 0.47
N ALA A 199 9.87 2.24 0.64
CA ALA A 199 11.10 3.01 0.46
C ALA A 199 11.24 3.57 -0.97
N ARG A 200 10.98 2.75 -1.99
CA ARG A 200 11.13 3.15 -3.41
C ARG A 200 10.08 4.17 -3.83
N THR A 201 8.83 4.00 -3.39
CA THR A 201 7.75 4.94 -3.68
C THR A 201 7.98 6.28 -3.00
N LEU A 202 8.36 6.30 -1.72
CA LEU A 202 8.63 7.54 -0.98
C LEU A 202 9.85 8.30 -1.55
N ASP A 203 10.93 7.58 -1.89
CA ASP A 203 12.09 8.17 -2.57
C ASP A 203 11.68 8.75 -3.93
N GLY A 204 10.87 8.02 -4.70
CA GLY A 204 10.32 8.45 -5.98
C GLY A 204 9.50 9.74 -5.89
N LEU A 205 8.65 9.86 -4.87
CA LEU A 205 7.89 11.08 -4.57
C LEU A 205 8.79 12.23 -4.08
N GLY A 206 10.06 11.96 -3.78
CA GLY A 206 11.07 12.94 -3.46
C GLY A 206 10.93 13.53 -2.07
N VAL A 207 10.59 12.72 -1.07
CA VAL A 207 10.71 13.11 0.35
C VAL A 207 12.18 13.42 0.72
N ASP A 208 12.39 14.19 1.78
CA ASP A 208 13.74 14.58 2.23
C ASP A 208 14.37 13.50 3.11
N ALA A 209 13.55 12.76 3.86
CA ALA A 209 13.94 11.60 4.64
C ALA A 209 12.78 10.61 4.69
N LEU A 210 13.10 9.33 4.88
CA LEU A 210 12.08 8.29 5.02
C LEU A 210 12.47 7.27 6.07
N GLY A 211 11.52 6.46 6.52
CA GLY A 211 11.85 5.35 7.40
C GLY A 211 10.64 4.71 8.07
N LEU A 212 10.81 4.36 9.34
CA LEU A 212 9.84 3.55 10.06
C LEU A 212 9.76 3.90 11.54
N ASN A 213 8.54 3.79 12.07
CA ASN A 213 8.24 4.12 13.45
C ASN A 213 7.13 3.21 14.03
N CYS A 214 7.05 3.20 15.35
CA CYS A 214 6.00 2.50 16.12
C CYS A 214 5.94 0.98 15.88
N SER A 215 4.88 0.35 16.38
CA SER A 215 4.53 -1.08 16.38
C SER A 215 5.51 -2.05 17.04
N LEU A 216 6.81 -1.88 16.82
CA LEU A 216 7.87 -2.81 17.18
C LEU A 216 8.94 -2.16 18.05
N GLY A 217 9.62 -2.99 18.85
CA GLY A 217 10.84 -2.61 19.56
C GLY A 217 12.06 -2.51 18.62
N PRO A 218 13.21 -2.01 19.11
CA PRO A 218 14.40 -1.87 18.30
C PRO A 218 14.93 -3.20 17.75
N GLY A 219 14.80 -4.32 18.48
CA GLY A 219 15.19 -5.65 18.00
C GLY A 219 14.35 -6.12 16.81
N GLU A 220 13.03 -6.06 16.93
CA GLU A 220 12.10 -6.57 15.91
C GLU A 220 12.07 -5.68 14.66
N ILE A 221 12.30 -4.36 14.81
CA ILE A 221 12.24 -3.41 13.70
C ILE A 221 13.53 -3.40 12.85
N LEU A 222 14.66 -3.90 13.39
CA LEU A 222 15.98 -3.86 12.74
C LEU A 222 16.04 -4.59 11.38
N PRO A 223 15.47 -5.81 11.20
CA PRO A 223 15.46 -6.49 9.91
C PRO A 223 14.72 -5.68 8.82
N ILE A 224 13.65 -4.98 9.20
CA ILE A 224 12.84 -4.15 8.30
C ILE A 224 13.63 -2.92 7.89
N ALA A 225 14.26 -2.22 8.85
CA ALA A 225 15.14 -1.09 8.59
C ALA A 225 16.29 -1.47 7.64
N ARG A 226 16.86 -2.67 7.78
CA ARG A 226 17.92 -3.18 6.89
C ARG A 226 17.44 -3.34 5.45
N ARG A 227 16.22 -3.84 5.23
CA ARG A 227 15.60 -3.95 3.90
C ARG A 227 15.36 -2.58 3.27
N MET A 228 14.80 -1.63 4.05
CA MET A 228 14.58 -0.26 3.58
C MET A 228 15.90 0.47 3.24
N ALA A 229 16.94 0.30 4.07
CA ALA A 229 18.24 0.94 3.89
C ALA A 229 18.90 0.59 2.54
N LYS A 230 18.63 -0.60 2.00
CA LYS A 230 19.12 -1.04 0.70
C LYS A 230 18.34 -0.47 -0.49
N CYS A 231 17.18 0.13 -0.27
CA CYS A 231 16.29 0.57 -1.35
C CYS A 231 16.35 2.08 -1.63
N THR A 232 17.04 2.86 -0.79
CA THR A 232 17.13 4.31 -0.94
C THR A 232 18.45 4.86 -0.44
N ALA A 233 18.97 5.88 -1.13
CA ALA A 233 20.09 6.68 -0.66
C ALA A 233 19.67 7.79 0.31
N LYS A 234 18.37 8.08 0.45
CA LYS A 234 17.82 9.13 1.31
C LYS A 234 18.08 8.85 2.80
N PRO A 235 18.26 9.90 3.64
CA PRO A 235 18.40 9.77 5.08
C PRO A 235 17.32 8.85 5.68
N LEU A 236 17.75 7.80 6.40
CA LEU A 236 16.86 6.84 7.03
C LEU A 236 16.53 7.26 8.47
N ALA A 237 15.24 7.29 8.80
CA ALA A 237 14.70 7.62 10.12
C ALA A 237 14.18 6.37 10.84
N VAL A 238 14.47 6.23 12.14
CA VAL A 238 13.96 5.11 12.97
C VAL A 238 13.47 5.62 14.33
N LYS A 239 12.20 5.36 14.65
CA LYS A 239 11.58 5.66 15.96
C LYS A 239 10.82 4.42 16.50
N PRO A 240 11.52 3.42 17.07
CA PRO A 240 10.88 2.23 17.63
C PRO A 240 10.13 2.56 18.93
N ASN A 241 9.25 1.65 19.35
CA ASN A 241 8.66 1.65 20.69
C ASN A 241 9.69 1.25 21.75
N ALA A 242 9.41 1.53 23.03
CA ALA A 242 10.19 1.05 24.17
C ALA A 242 9.97 -0.47 24.41
N GLY A 243 10.17 -1.28 23.38
CA GLY A 243 9.81 -2.69 23.34
C GLY A 243 8.37 -2.91 22.87
N LEU A 244 7.94 -4.17 22.90
CA LEU A 244 6.53 -4.51 22.73
C LEU A 244 5.77 -4.19 24.03
N PRO A 245 4.52 -3.72 23.94
CA PRO A 245 3.70 -3.53 25.14
C PRO A 245 3.45 -4.89 25.79
N ASP A 246 3.55 -4.95 27.12
CA ASP A 246 3.25 -6.17 27.85
C ASP A 246 1.74 -6.46 27.80
N PRO A 247 1.35 -7.65 27.35
CA PRO A 247 -0.04 -8.11 27.38
C PRO A 247 -0.83 -7.93 28.67
N GLN A 248 -0.17 -7.93 29.83
CA GLN A 248 -0.80 -7.99 31.15
C GLN A 248 -1.12 -6.61 31.70
N ASP A 249 -0.19 -5.66 31.57
CA ASP A 249 -0.33 -4.30 32.12
C ASP A 249 -0.32 -3.19 31.05
N ASN A 250 -0.10 -3.56 29.79
CA ASN A 250 0.03 -2.67 28.65
C ASN A 250 1.13 -1.60 28.79
N CYS A 251 2.11 -1.85 29.66
CA CYS A 251 3.27 -1.02 29.83
C CYS A 251 4.43 -1.47 28.92
N TYR A 252 5.38 -0.55 28.72
CA TYR A 252 6.59 -0.80 27.98
C TYR A 252 7.73 -1.05 28.97
N HIS A 253 8.34 -2.24 28.93
CA HIS A 253 9.33 -2.65 29.94
C HIS A 253 10.78 -2.53 29.48
N LEU A 254 11.05 -2.13 28.24
CA LEU A 254 12.42 -1.97 27.77
C LEU A 254 13.06 -0.75 28.44
N SER A 255 14.18 -0.94 29.13
CA SER A 255 14.86 0.15 29.81
C SER A 255 15.50 1.14 28.80
N PRO A 256 15.70 2.42 29.18
CA PRO A 256 16.43 3.38 28.34
C PRO A 256 17.82 2.88 27.90
N ALA A 257 18.53 2.18 28.78
CA ALA A 257 19.86 1.64 28.51
C ALA A 257 19.83 0.49 27.50
N ASP A 258 18.87 -0.43 27.64
CA ASP A 258 18.72 -1.56 26.72
C ASP A 258 18.23 -1.10 25.35
N PHE A 259 17.28 -0.15 25.32
CA PHE A 259 16.83 0.50 24.08
C PHE A 259 18.01 1.13 23.35
N ALA A 260 18.82 1.93 24.04
CA ALA A 260 19.99 2.57 23.46
C ALA A 260 21.05 1.56 23.00
N ALA A 261 21.23 0.46 23.73
CA ALA A 261 22.15 -0.62 23.35
C ALA A 261 21.74 -1.28 22.03
N GLN A 262 20.46 -1.63 21.88
CA GLN A 262 19.93 -2.21 20.64
C GLN A 262 19.98 -1.23 19.47
N MET A 263 19.73 0.06 19.72
CA MET A 263 19.79 1.11 18.67
C MET A 263 21.19 1.27 18.05
N ARG A 264 22.26 0.83 18.71
CA ARG A 264 23.62 0.84 18.14
C ARG A 264 23.74 -0.01 16.88
N GLU A 265 22.94 -1.06 16.75
CA GLU A 265 22.95 -1.97 15.59
C GLU A 265 22.43 -1.32 14.30
N PHE A 266 21.79 -0.15 14.41
CA PHE A 266 21.29 0.60 13.27
C PHE A 266 22.35 1.52 12.65
N ALA A 267 23.39 1.91 13.39
CA ALA A 267 24.44 2.79 12.87
C ALA A 267 25.14 2.22 11.61
N PRO A 268 25.48 0.92 11.53
CA PRO A 268 26.00 0.30 10.29
C PRO A 268 25.02 0.32 9.11
N LEU A 269 23.72 0.49 9.35
CA LEU A 269 22.71 0.65 8.28
C LEU A 269 22.72 2.08 7.69
N GLY A 270 23.50 3.00 8.26
CA GLY A 270 23.54 4.40 7.85
C GLY A 270 22.27 5.18 8.19
N ILE A 271 21.62 4.85 9.32
CA ILE A 271 20.53 5.70 9.84
C ILE A 271 21.06 7.12 10.09
N ARG A 272 20.23 8.12 9.79
CA ARG A 272 20.58 9.53 9.98
C ARG A 272 19.71 10.22 11.01
N LEU A 273 18.47 9.75 11.19
CA LEU A 273 17.55 10.27 12.19
C LEU A 273 17.14 9.15 13.15
N ALA A 274 17.23 9.40 14.45
CA ALA A 274 16.93 8.41 15.49
C ALA A 274 16.13 9.05 16.62
N GLY A 275 15.08 8.40 17.08
CA GLY A 275 14.30 8.81 18.26
C GLY A 275 13.53 7.66 18.85
N GLY A 276 12.43 7.97 19.55
CA GLY A 276 11.56 6.97 20.17
C GLY A 276 10.08 7.26 19.91
N CYS A 277 9.26 6.22 19.89
CA CYS A 277 7.80 6.32 19.76
C CYS A 277 7.11 5.99 21.10
N CYS A 278 6.11 5.11 21.12
CA CYS A 278 5.34 4.80 22.32
C CYS A 278 6.22 4.21 23.44
N GLY A 279 5.99 4.69 24.66
CA GLY A 279 6.72 4.25 25.86
C GLY A 279 8.07 4.95 26.08
N THR A 280 8.55 5.73 25.12
CA THR A 280 9.84 6.43 25.25
C THR A 280 9.68 7.79 25.92
N THR A 281 10.60 8.11 26.84
CA THR A 281 10.64 9.35 27.62
C THR A 281 11.94 10.13 27.33
N PRO A 282 12.14 11.35 27.88
CA PRO A 282 13.38 12.10 27.68
C PRO A 282 14.66 11.32 28.08
N GLU A 283 14.58 10.39 29.03
CA GLU A 283 15.72 9.54 29.42
C GLU A 283 16.18 8.62 28.28
N PHE A 284 15.25 8.08 27.48
CA PHE A 284 15.57 7.26 26.31
C PHE A 284 16.35 8.06 25.27
N ILE A 285 15.94 9.31 25.01
CA ILE A 285 16.63 10.18 24.04
C ILE A 285 18.06 10.51 24.51
N ARG A 286 18.24 10.70 25.82
CA ARG A 286 19.55 10.95 26.43
C ARG A 286 20.50 9.77 26.28
N GLU A 287 20.05 8.56 26.62
CA GLU A 287 20.86 7.35 26.47
C GLU A 287 21.08 6.97 25.00
N LEU A 288 20.07 7.17 24.13
CA LEU A 288 20.20 6.98 22.68
C LEU A 288 21.33 7.85 22.11
N LYS A 289 21.33 9.14 22.44
CA LYS A 289 22.39 10.06 22.00
C LYS A 289 23.75 9.61 22.49
N LYS A 290 23.88 9.29 23.78
CA LYS A 290 25.13 8.80 24.36
C LYS A 290 25.63 7.52 23.69
N ALA A 291 24.74 6.63 23.26
CA ALA A 291 25.07 5.38 22.60
C ALA A 291 25.48 5.54 21.12
N LEU A 292 24.84 6.45 20.37
CA LEU A 292 25.08 6.65 18.94
C LEU A 292 26.20 7.65 18.63
N GLU A 293 26.36 8.71 19.42
CA GLU A 293 27.36 9.76 19.19
C GLU A 293 28.80 9.24 18.98
N PRO A 294 29.31 8.21 19.68
CA PRO A 294 30.67 7.71 19.43
C PRO A 294 30.79 6.82 18.18
N LEU A 295 29.69 6.35 17.58
CA LEU A 295 29.72 5.39 16.49
C LEU A 295 29.97 6.05 15.13
N PRO A 296 30.63 5.38 14.17
CA PRO A 296 30.69 5.87 12.81
C PRO A 296 29.31 5.79 12.14
N CYS A 297 29.02 6.73 11.24
CA CYS A 297 27.89 6.64 10.31
C CYS A 297 28.45 6.47 8.90
N PRO A 298 28.10 5.39 8.17
CA PRO A 298 28.48 5.24 6.78
C PRO A 298 28.06 6.47 5.95
N SER A 299 29.00 7.01 5.16
CA SER A 299 28.72 8.10 4.21
C SER A 299 28.05 7.59 2.94
N GLU A 300 28.29 6.33 2.58
CA GLU A 300 27.71 5.63 1.44
C GLU A 300 27.10 4.31 1.90
N ARG A 301 26.02 3.91 1.22
CA ARG A 301 25.32 2.65 1.44
C ARG A 301 25.24 1.91 0.13
N GLU A 302 25.32 0.59 0.20
CA GLU A 302 24.99 -0.27 -0.94
C GLU A 302 23.49 -0.18 -1.21
N ILE A 303 23.13 0.36 -2.37
CA ILE A 303 21.75 0.50 -2.82
C ILE A 303 21.49 -0.51 -3.93
N LEU A 304 20.40 -1.26 -3.78
CA LEU A 304 19.92 -2.19 -4.79
C LEU A 304 19.49 -1.45 -6.05
N PRO A 305 19.58 -2.08 -7.24
CA PRO A 305 19.14 -1.48 -8.49
C PRO A 305 17.72 -0.92 -8.42
N ALA A 306 17.43 0.08 -9.26
CA ALA A 306 16.08 0.61 -9.40
C ALA A 306 15.09 -0.50 -9.80
N ALA A 307 13.89 -0.46 -9.21
CA ALA A 307 12.85 -1.45 -9.39
C ALA A 307 11.50 -0.76 -9.52
N VAL A 308 10.56 -1.43 -10.19
CA VAL A 308 9.14 -1.04 -10.23
C VAL A 308 8.40 -1.81 -9.15
N CYS A 309 7.35 -1.25 -8.59
CA CYS A 309 6.62 -1.90 -7.50
C CYS A 309 5.15 -1.50 -7.47
N SER A 310 4.32 -2.43 -7.02
CA SER A 310 3.05 -2.17 -6.34
C SER A 310 3.32 -2.15 -4.83
N PRO A 311 2.32 -1.86 -3.96
CA PRO A 311 2.49 -2.04 -2.52
C PRO A 311 2.89 -3.48 -2.16
N LEU A 312 2.35 -4.49 -2.86
CA LEU A 312 2.49 -5.90 -2.47
C LEU A 312 3.72 -6.59 -3.08
N LYS A 313 4.19 -6.11 -4.24
CA LYS A 313 5.23 -6.75 -5.05
C LYS A 313 6.22 -5.74 -5.61
N THR A 314 7.51 -6.07 -5.51
CA THR A 314 8.60 -5.33 -6.14
C THR A 314 9.25 -6.20 -7.21
N VAL A 315 9.43 -5.66 -8.41
CA VAL A 315 10.10 -6.32 -9.53
C VAL A 315 11.42 -5.60 -9.79
N GLU A 316 12.51 -6.19 -9.29
CA GLU A 316 13.86 -5.75 -9.63
C GLU A 316 14.16 -6.14 -11.07
N LEU A 317 14.43 -5.15 -11.92
CA LEU A 317 14.57 -5.35 -13.36
C LEU A 317 15.93 -5.98 -13.72
N ASN A 318 16.20 -7.18 -13.21
CA ASN A 318 17.44 -7.94 -13.39
C ASN A 318 17.12 -9.18 -14.25
N GLY A 319 17.76 -9.29 -15.42
CA GLY A 319 17.41 -10.33 -16.39
C GLY A 319 16.29 -9.88 -17.31
N VAL A 320 15.37 -10.80 -17.64
CA VAL A 320 14.23 -10.55 -18.53
C VAL A 320 12.91 -10.73 -17.78
N HIS A 321 12.04 -9.72 -17.83
CA HIS A 321 10.73 -9.73 -17.18
C HIS A 321 9.59 -9.43 -18.15
N ILE A 322 8.46 -10.08 -17.96
CA ILE A 322 7.34 -10.01 -18.91
C ILE A 322 6.40 -8.85 -18.58
N ILE A 323 6.16 -7.98 -19.57
CA ILE A 323 5.09 -6.98 -19.55
C ILE A 323 3.90 -7.52 -20.34
N GLY A 324 2.76 -7.72 -19.68
CA GLY A 324 1.54 -8.23 -20.30
C GLY A 324 0.82 -7.17 -21.16
N GLU A 325 0.59 -7.46 -22.44
CA GLU A 325 0.06 -6.51 -23.45
C GLU A 325 -1.48 -6.48 -23.61
N ARG A 326 -2.24 -7.32 -22.87
CA ARG A 326 -3.64 -7.59 -23.24
C ARG A 326 -4.63 -6.49 -22.85
N ILE A 327 -4.32 -5.65 -21.86
CA ILE A 327 -5.14 -4.50 -21.46
C ILE A 327 -4.85 -3.34 -22.44
N ASN A 328 -5.31 -3.53 -23.67
CA ASN A 328 -5.11 -2.58 -24.76
C ASN A 328 -6.23 -2.76 -25.79
N PRO A 329 -7.01 -1.71 -26.11
CA PRO A 329 -8.15 -1.79 -27.03
C PRO A 329 -7.78 -1.92 -28.51
N THR A 330 -6.52 -1.70 -28.89
CA THR A 330 -6.08 -1.65 -30.28
C THR A 330 -6.38 -2.97 -31.00
N GLY A 331 -7.21 -2.91 -32.05
CA GLY A 331 -7.61 -4.07 -32.85
C GLY A 331 -8.54 -5.08 -32.14
N LYS A 332 -9.00 -4.81 -30.91
CA LYS A 332 -9.81 -5.75 -30.11
C LYS A 332 -11.23 -5.24 -29.89
N LYS A 333 -12.16 -5.57 -30.80
CA LYS A 333 -13.56 -5.11 -30.78
C LYS A 333 -14.27 -5.29 -29.42
N ARG A 334 -14.11 -6.45 -28.78
CA ARG A 334 -14.72 -6.71 -27.46
C ARG A 334 -14.14 -5.80 -26.37
N PHE A 335 -12.83 -5.55 -26.40
CA PHE A 335 -12.17 -4.68 -25.42
C PHE A 335 -12.57 -3.21 -25.64
N GLN A 336 -12.66 -2.77 -26.89
CA GLN A 336 -13.19 -1.44 -27.24
C GLN A 336 -14.61 -1.25 -26.70
N GLN A 337 -15.49 -2.24 -26.90
CA GLN A 337 -16.84 -2.20 -26.35
C GLN A 337 -16.84 -2.15 -24.81
N ALA A 338 -15.97 -2.94 -24.17
CA ALA A 338 -15.85 -2.94 -22.71
C ALA A 338 -15.45 -1.56 -22.15
N LEU A 339 -14.54 -0.84 -22.82
CA LEU A 339 -14.18 0.53 -22.41
C LEU A 339 -15.35 1.50 -22.55
N LEU A 340 -16.11 1.42 -23.65
CA LEU A 340 -17.28 2.28 -23.89
C LEU A 340 -18.41 2.03 -22.88
N GLU A 341 -18.63 0.77 -22.51
CA GLU A 341 -19.64 0.36 -21.53
C GLU A 341 -19.16 0.46 -20.08
N GLN A 342 -17.88 0.81 -19.88
CA GLN A 342 -17.18 0.75 -18.57
C GLN A 342 -17.34 -0.62 -17.88
N ASP A 343 -17.27 -1.69 -18.65
CA ASP A 343 -17.22 -3.07 -18.18
C ASP A 343 -15.83 -3.36 -17.58
N LEU A 344 -15.63 -2.91 -16.34
CA LEU A 344 -14.36 -3.02 -15.63
C LEU A 344 -14.02 -4.46 -15.29
N ASP A 345 -15.01 -5.30 -15.00
CA ASP A 345 -14.78 -6.72 -14.70
C ASP A 345 -14.12 -7.45 -15.86
N TYR A 346 -14.51 -7.16 -17.11
CA TYR A 346 -13.81 -7.71 -18.27
C TYR A 346 -12.33 -7.29 -18.32
N ILE A 347 -12.02 -6.03 -17.98
CA ILE A 347 -10.64 -5.50 -17.94
C ILE A 347 -9.85 -6.19 -16.82
N LEU A 348 -10.44 -6.31 -15.63
CA LEU A 348 -9.85 -7.01 -14.48
C LEU A 348 -9.57 -8.48 -14.80
N ALA A 349 -10.50 -9.17 -15.46
CA ALA A 349 -10.31 -10.54 -15.89
C ALA A 349 -9.15 -10.69 -16.89
N GLN A 350 -8.94 -9.71 -17.80
CA GLN A 350 -7.73 -9.71 -18.64
C GLN A 350 -6.45 -9.49 -17.83
N GLY A 351 -6.47 -8.64 -16.79
CA GLY A 351 -5.32 -8.45 -15.90
C GLY A 351 -4.97 -9.72 -15.12
N VAL A 352 -5.97 -10.35 -14.50
CA VAL A 352 -5.86 -11.63 -13.79
C VAL A 352 -5.29 -12.73 -14.70
N ALA A 353 -5.88 -12.92 -15.88
CA ALA A 353 -5.45 -13.98 -16.80
C ALA A 353 -3.98 -13.81 -17.23
N GLN A 354 -3.51 -12.56 -17.32
CA GLN A 354 -2.10 -12.29 -17.65
C GLN A 354 -1.18 -12.55 -16.47
N ALA A 355 -1.58 -12.15 -15.26
CA ALA A 355 -0.83 -12.44 -14.04
C ALA A 355 -0.64 -13.94 -13.83
N ASP A 356 -1.72 -14.72 -13.96
CA ASP A 356 -1.68 -16.19 -13.84
C ASP A 356 -0.79 -16.85 -14.91
N ALA A 357 -0.70 -16.23 -16.08
CA ALA A 357 0.14 -16.73 -17.18
C ALA A 357 1.62 -16.34 -17.04
N GLY A 358 1.98 -15.59 -15.99
CA GLY A 358 3.35 -15.21 -15.66
C GLY A 358 3.77 -13.82 -16.14
N ALA A 359 2.83 -12.89 -16.33
CA ALA A 359 3.18 -11.47 -16.40
C ALA A 359 3.68 -10.98 -15.03
N GLU A 360 4.73 -10.18 -15.04
CA GLU A 360 5.29 -9.57 -13.83
C GLU A 360 4.92 -8.09 -13.74
N ILE A 361 4.61 -7.46 -14.88
CA ILE A 361 4.15 -6.08 -15.02
C ILE A 361 2.99 -6.10 -16.02
N LEU A 362 2.00 -5.21 -15.86
CA LEU A 362 0.90 -5.07 -16.82
C LEU A 362 0.96 -3.73 -17.55
N ASP A 363 0.94 -3.79 -18.88
CA ASP A 363 0.70 -2.62 -19.72
C ASP A 363 -0.79 -2.26 -19.68
N VAL A 364 -1.11 -1.00 -19.41
CA VAL A 364 -2.47 -0.50 -19.22
C VAL A 364 -2.73 0.65 -20.19
N ASN A 365 -3.42 0.33 -21.27
CA ASN A 365 -3.88 1.29 -22.27
C ASN A 365 -5.41 1.30 -22.31
N VAL A 366 -6.00 2.47 -22.09
CA VAL A 366 -7.46 2.69 -22.15
C VAL A 366 -7.87 3.69 -23.24
N GLY A 367 -6.95 4.03 -24.13
CA GLY A 367 -7.15 5.00 -25.20
C GLY A 367 -8.09 4.47 -26.27
N HIS A 368 -9.28 5.07 -26.38
CA HIS A 368 -10.26 4.74 -27.41
C HIS A 368 -11.11 5.97 -27.77
N PRO A 369 -11.46 6.21 -29.05
CA PRO A 369 -12.39 7.27 -29.39
C PRO A 369 -13.72 7.12 -28.64
N GLY A 370 -14.18 8.20 -27.99
CA GLY A 370 -15.46 8.22 -27.28
C GLY A 370 -15.39 7.91 -25.79
N VAL A 371 -14.21 7.66 -25.21
CA VAL A 371 -14.02 7.58 -23.75
C VAL A 371 -13.34 8.83 -23.20
N ASP A 372 -13.64 9.17 -21.95
CA ASP A 372 -12.84 10.11 -21.15
C ASP A 372 -11.61 9.34 -20.63
N GLU A 373 -10.52 9.40 -21.40
CA GLU A 373 -9.32 8.60 -21.16
C GLU A 373 -8.70 8.88 -19.78
N PRO A 374 -8.52 10.15 -19.32
CA PRO A 374 -8.04 10.41 -17.97
C PRO A 374 -8.90 9.82 -16.85
N ALA A 375 -10.23 10.04 -16.90
CA ALA A 375 -11.12 9.53 -15.87
C ALA A 375 -11.18 7.99 -15.86
N LEU A 376 -11.16 7.37 -17.05
CA LEU A 376 -11.16 5.92 -17.18
C LEU A 376 -9.83 5.30 -16.73
N MET A 377 -8.69 5.95 -17.02
CA MET A 377 -7.36 5.51 -16.59
C MET A 377 -7.27 5.48 -15.06
N GLU A 378 -7.70 6.55 -14.37
CA GLU A 378 -7.75 6.60 -12.91
C GLU A 378 -8.56 5.43 -12.34
N LYS A 379 -9.76 5.19 -12.90
CA LYS A 379 -10.67 4.13 -12.45
C LYS A 379 -10.07 2.74 -12.68
N VAL A 380 -9.56 2.46 -13.87
CA VAL A 380 -8.97 1.16 -14.23
C VAL A 380 -7.74 0.85 -13.38
N VAL A 381 -6.85 1.83 -13.18
CA VAL A 381 -5.67 1.67 -12.32
C VAL A 381 -6.06 1.31 -10.90
N ARG A 382 -7.05 2.01 -10.32
CA ARG A 382 -7.53 1.78 -8.96
C ARG A 382 -8.13 0.39 -8.78
N GLU A 383 -8.96 -0.07 -9.72
CA GLU A 383 -9.54 -1.42 -9.65
C GLU A 383 -8.49 -2.52 -9.87
N LEU A 384 -7.58 -2.35 -10.84
CA LEU A 384 -6.52 -3.33 -11.12
C LEU A 384 -5.63 -3.56 -9.91
N GLN A 385 -5.15 -2.50 -9.25
CA GLN A 385 -4.29 -2.63 -8.06
C GLN A 385 -5.03 -3.18 -6.82
N GLY A 386 -6.37 -3.13 -6.81
CA GLY A 386 -7.18 -3.76 -5.76
C GLY A 386 -7.22 -5.29 -5.92
N VAL A 387 -7.20 -5.78 -7.15
CA VAL A 387 -7.31 -7.21 -7.47
C VAL A 387 -5.95 -7.87 -7.68
N LEU A 388 -4.97 -7.12 -8.18
CA LEU A 388 -3.67 -7.63 -8.61
C LEU A 388 -2.53 -7.05 -7.79
N GLU A 389 -1.52 -7.88 -7.55
CA GLU A 389 -0.29 -7.48 -6.89
C GLU A 389 0.76 -6.90 -7.86
N LEU A 390 0.50 -6.85 -9.17
CA LEU A 390 1.51 -6.50 -10.16
C LEU A 390 1.73 -4.99 -10.26
N PRO A 391 2.99 -4.53 -10.47
CA PRO A 391 3.25 -3.18 -10.94
C PRO A 391 2.61 -2.90 -12.31
N LEU A 392 2.32 -1.62 -12.58
CA LEU A 392 1.67 -1.19 -13.82
C LEU A 392 2.60 -0.34 -14.68
N GLN A 393 2.48 -0.53 -16.00
CA GLN A 393 2.97 0.36 -17.03
C GLN A 393 1.78 1.16 -17.57
N ILE A 394 1.76 2.46 -17.31
CA ILE A 394 0.70 3.38 -17.74
C ILE A 394 0.97 3.77 -19.19
N ASP A 395 0.14 3.27 -20.11
CA ASP A 395 0.29 3.45 -21.55
C ASP A 395 -0.75 4.43 -22.11
N SER A 396 -0.30 5.61 -22.54
CA SER A 396 -1.15 6.62 -23.16
C SER A 396 -0.32 7.65 -23.93
N SER A 397 -0.94 8.26 -24.94
CA SER A 397 -0.41 9.45 -25.62
C SER A 397 -0.90 10.77 -25.02
N ASP A 398 -1.87 10.74 -24.11
CA ASP A 398 -2.43 11.92 -23.44
C ASP A 398 -1.73 12.17 -22.09
N PRO A 399 -0.99 13.29 -21.93
CA PRO A 399 -0.38 13.65 -20.65
C PRO A 399 -1.34 13.68 -19.47
N ALA A 400 -2.61 14.06 -19.68
CA ALA A 400 -3.60 14.10 -18.62
C ALA A 400 -3.98 12.69 -18.13
N ALA A 401 -4.07 11.72 -19.04
CA ALA A 401 -4.32 10.33 -18.69
C ALA A 401 -3.12 9.69 -17.99
N ILE A 402 -1.90 10.01 -18.43
CA ILE A 402 -0.67 9.59 -17.74
C ILE A 402 -0.66 10.15 -16.30
N GLU A 403 -0.93 11.44 -16.10
CA GLU A 403 -0.96 12.02 -14.76
C GLU A 403 -2.06 11.40 -13.88
N ALA A 404 -3.25 11.16 -14.43
CA ALA A 404 -4.36 10.52 -13.71
C ALA A 404 -3.97 9.09 -13.26
N GLY A 405 -3.39 8.28 -14.14
CA GLY A 405 -2.91 6.94 -13.82
C GLY A 405 -1.78 6.94 -12.79
N LEU A 406 -0.79 7.83 -12.94
CA LEU A 406 0.32 7.97 -11.99
C LEU A 406 -0.16 8.43 -10.60
N ARG A 407 -1.13 9.35 -10.54
CA ARG A 407 -1.70 9.80 -9.26
C ARG A 407 -2.46 8.67 -8.57
N ALA A 408 -3.22 7.87 -9.32
CA ALA A 408 -3.99 6.75 -8.78
C ALA A 408 -3.14 5.55 -8.33
N PHE A 409 -2.01 5.26 -9.00
CA PHE A 409 -1.24 4.05 -8.73
C PHE A 409 -0.39 4.12 -7.46
N HIS A 410 -0.58 3.22 -6.50
CA HIS A 410 0.06 3.26 -5.17
C HIS A 410 1.52 2.76 -5.12
N GLY A 411 2.28 2.85 -6.22
CA GLY A 411 3.63 2.28 -6.31
C GLY A 411 4.58 3.07 -7.22
N VAL A 412 5.61 2.40 -7.76
CA VAL A 412 6.51 2.95 -8.78
C VAL A 412 6.15 2.34 -10.13
N ALA A 413 5.46 3.13 -10.97
CA ALA A 413 5.01 2.72 -12.30
C ALA A 413 6.07 2.94 -13.39
N ILE A 414 5.79 2.41 -14.58
CA ILE A 414 6.45 2.77 -15.83
C ILE A 414 5.51 3.67 -16.64
N VAL A 415 6.01 4.77 -17.21
CA VAL A 415 5.28 5.57 -18.19
C VAL A 415 5.64 5.10 -19.59
N ASN A 416 4.64 4.67 -20.35
CA ASN A 416 4.74 4.34 -21.77
C ASN A 416 3.92 5.39 -22.55
N SER A 417 4.52 6.40 -23.17
CA SER A 417 5.95 6.60 -23.37
C SER A 417 6.30 8.08 -23.59
N VAL A 418 7.60 8.35 -23.74
CA VAL A 418 8.11 9.55 -24.40
C VAL A 418 8.72 9.22 -25.75
N ASN A 419 8.90 10.22 -26.61
CA ASN A 419 9.62 10.09 -27.88
C ASN A 419 10.65 11.21 -28.06
N GLY A 420 11.33 11.26 -29.21
CA GLY A 420 12.37 12.23 -29.52
C GLY A 420 11.89 13.66 -29.80
N GLU A 421 10.57 13.89 -29.86
CA GLU A 421 10.01 15.23 -30.05
C GLU A 421 10.17 16.08 -28.79
N GLU A 422 10.65 17.31 -28.95
CA GLU A 422 10.80 18.22 -27.80
C GLU A 422 9.47 18.45 -27.09
N GLU A 423 8.36 18.52 -27.86
CA GLU A 423 7.03 18.77 -27.30
C GLU A 423 6.59 17.68 -26.32
N ASN A 424 6.78 16.43 -26.72
CA ASN A 424 6.43 15.29 -25.92
C ASN A 424 7.32 15.19 -24.67
N LEU A 425 8.63 15.40 -24.82
CA LEU A 425 9.59 15.36 -23.70
C LEU A 425 9.26 16.40 -22.62
N TRP A 426 8.94 17.64 -22.98
CA TRP A 426 8.65 18.68 -21.98
C TRP A 426 7.31 18.46 -21.27
N LYS A 427 6.34 17.79 -21.89
CA LYS A 427 5.05 17.47 -21.27
C LYS A 427 5.16 16.31 -20.29
N ILE A 428 5.89 15.25 -20.63
CA ILE A 428 5.87 13.99 -19.89
C ILE A 428 6.97 13.87 -18.84
N LEU A 429 8.21 14.32 -19.12
CA LEU A 429 9.32 14.17 -18.18
C LEU A 429 9.08 14.86 -16.80
N PRO A 430 8.40 16.02 -16.71
CA PRO A 430 8.01 16.58 -15.42
C PRO A 430 7.11 15.64 -14.61
N LEU A 431 6.17 14.94 -15.25
CA LEU A 431 5.27 13.98 -14.60
C LEU A 431 6.06 12.76 -14.09
N VAL A 432 6.96 12.22 -14.92
CA VAL A 432 7.86 11.12 -14.54
C VAL A 432 8.68 11.50 -13.31
N LYS A 433 9.24 12.72 -13.28
CA LYS A 433 10.00 13.22 -12.14
C LYS A 433 9.15 13.43 -10.90
N LYS A 434 7.94 13.99 -11.04
CA LYS A 434 7.01 14.31 -9.94
C LYS A 434 6.59 13.05 -9.18
N TYR A 435 6.23 11.99 -9.90
CA TYR A 435 5.75 10.72 -9.32
C TYR A 435 6.86 9.68 -9.15
N GLY A 436 8.10 9.98 -9.58
CA GLY A 436 9.24 9.09 -9.46
C GLY A 436 9.15 7.83 -10.32
N ALA A 437 8.40 7.87 -11.42
CA ALA A 437 8.17 6.75 -12.32
C ALA A 437 9.41 6.41 -13.17
N PHE A 438 9.39 5.24 -13.79
CA PHE A 438 10.24 4.91 -14.93
C PHE A 438 9.63 5.49 -16.20
N VAL A 439 10.41 5.60 -17.27
CA VAL A 439 9.92 6.08 -18.56
C VAL A 439 10.47 5.25 -19.71
N VAL A 440 9.61 4.86 -20.63
CA VAL A 440 9.96 4.24 -21.91
C VAL A 440 10.16 5.34 -22.94
N GLY A 441 11.35 5.41 -23.53
CA GLY A 441 11.66 6.26 -24.69
C GLY A 441 11.50 5.48 -25.99
N LEU A 442 10.58 5.90 -26.84
CA LEU A 442 10.44 5.39 -28.20
C LEU A 442 11.49 6.06 -29.09
N THR A 443 12.29 5.28 -29.83
CA THR A 443 13.30 5.82 -30.75
C THR A 443 12.68 6.30 -32.08
N LEU A 444 11.76 7.27 -31.99
CA LEU A 444 11.14 7.98 -33.10
C LEU A 444 11.05 9.48 -32.78
N ASP A 445 10.90 10.30 -33.80
CA ASP A 445 10.68 11.74 -33.65
C ASP A 445 9.69 12.26 -34.71
N SER A 446 9.68 13.58 -34.94
CA SER A 446 8.78 14.23 -35.90
C SER A 446 9.05 13.84 -37.36
N GLN A 447 10.21 13.24 -37.67
CA GLN A 447 10.50 12.64 -38.98
C GLN A 447 10.00 11.19 -39.09
N GLY A 448 9.41 10.66 -38.02
CA GLY A 448 8.90 9.30 -37.93
C GLY A 448 9.91 8.32 -37.36
N ILE A 449 9.79 7.05 -37.77
CA ILE A 449 10.63 5.95 -37.28
C ILE A 449 11.89 5.86 -38.14
N PRO A 450 13.10 6.01 -37.56
CA PRO A 450 14.33 5.90 -38.32
C PRO A 450 14.55 4.51 -38.91
N GLN A 451 15.22 4.47 -40.06
CA GLN A 451 15.45 3.24 -40.80
C GLN A 451 16.65 2.47 -40.25
N THR A 452 17.67 3.17 -39.75
CA THR A 452 18.92 2.55 -39.27
C THR A 452 19.01 2.50 -37.75
N ALA A 453 19.74 1.50 -37.23
CA ALA A 453 20.03 1.37 -35.81
C ALA A 453 20.79 2.58 -35.23
N GLU A 454 21.72 3.15 -36.00
CA GLU A 454 22.52 4.32 -35.64
C GLU A 454 21.64 5.57 -35.38
N GLU A 455 20.66 5.81 -36.23
CA GLU A 455 19.72 6.93 -36.06
C GLU A 455 18.81 6.72 -34.84
N ARG A 456 18.34 5.48 -34.61
CA ARG A 456 17.58 5.13 -33.40
C ARG A 456 18.40 5.35 -32.13
N LEU A 457 19.69 4.99 -32.15
CA LEU A 457 20.61 5.25 -31.04
C LEU A 457 20.79 6.76 -30.78
N ALA A 458 20.86 7.58 -31.83
CA ALA A 458 20.97 9.03 -31.68
C ALA A 458 19.74 9.63 -30.98
N ILE A 459 18.53 9.17 -31.33
CA ILE A 459 17.29 9.56 -30.64
C ILE A 459 17.30 9.06 -29.18
N ALA A 460 17.70 7.81 -28.95
CA ALA A 460 17.81 7.24 -27.61
C ALA A 460 18.72 8.09 -26.70
N ARG A 461 19.85 8.57 -27.25
CA ARG A 461 20.78 9.47 -26.54
C ARG A 461 20.13 10.81 -26.19
N LYS A 462 19.40 11.42 -27.13
CA LYS A 462 18.65 12.67 -26.90
C LYS A 462 17.62 12.51 -25.77
N ILE A 463 16.88 11.41 -25.78
CA ILE A 463 15.87 11.12 -24.74
C ILE A 463 16.55 10.95 -23.37
N LEU A 464 17.65 10.19 -23.32
CA LEU A 464 18.42 9.99 -22.09
C LEU A 464 18.95 11.33 -21.52
N GLU A 465 19.58 12.15 -22.36
CA GLU A 465 20.10 13.46 -21.95
C GLU A 465 18.99 14.37 -21.43
N SER A 466 17.83 14.35 -22.09
CA SER A 466 16.65 15.08 -21.66
C SER A 466 16.16 14.59 -20.29
N ALA A 467 15.99 13.29 -20.09
CA ALA A 467 15.57 12.72 -18.80
C ALA A 467 16.55 13.07 -17.66
N LEU A 468 17.85 12.97 -17.90
CA LEU A 468 18.89 13.37 -16.95
C LEU A 468 18.79 14.85 -16.58
N SER A 469 18.46 15.72 -17.54
CA SER A 469 18.28 17.15 -17.27
C SER A 469 17.10 17.44 -16.33
N TYR A 470 16.05 16.62 -16.33
CA TYR A 470 14.95 16.70 -15.35
C TYR A 470 15.29 16.02 -14.00
N GLY A 471 16.51 15.49 -13.86
CA GLY A 471 16.95 14.76 -12.67
C GLY A 471 16.31 13.37 -12.55
N ILE A 472 15.90 12.77 -13.67
CA ILE A 472 15.49 11.37 -13.72
C ILE A 472 16.78 10.54 -13.88
N PRO A 473 17.07 9.62 -12.96
CA PRO A 473 18.30 8.83 -13.01
C PRO A 473 18.28 7.87 -14.21
N LYS A 474 19.47 7.59 -14.76
CA LYS A 474 19.65 6.74 -15.94
C LYS A 474 18.97 5.38 -15.79
N GLU A 475 19.01 4.81 -14.59
CA GLU A 475 18.46 3.50 -14.25
C GLU A 475 16.93 3.45 -14.39
N LYS A 476 16.25 4.60 -14.48
CA LYS A 476 14.80 4.74 -14.69
C LYS A 476 14.42 5.03 -16.14
N VAL A 477 15.39 5.12 -17.06
CA VAL A 477 15.16 5.32 -18.49
C VAL A 477 15.26 3.98 -19.20
N LEU A 478 14.15 3.57 -19.80
CA LEU A 478 14.04 2.37 -20.62
C LEU A 478 13.91 2.80 -22.09
N MET A 479 14.43 1.99 -23.01
CA MET A 479 14.39 2.34 -24.45
C MET A 479 13.66 1.30 -25.27
N ASP A 480 12.70 1.74 -26.09
CA ASP A 480 12.04 0.93 -27.10
C ASP A 480 12.57 1.30 -28.49
N CYS A 481 13.31 0.36 -29.08
CA CYS A 481 13.93 0.50 -30.40
C CYS A 481 12.94 0.24 -31.57
N LEU A 482 11.66 0.02 -31.28
CA LEU A 482 10.54 -0.13 -32.20
C LEU A 482 10.64 -1.34 -33.13
N ALA A 483 9.86 -2.38 -32.84
CA ALA A 483 9.67 -3.51 -33.73
C ALA A 483 8.66 -3.18 -34.84
N LEU A 484 9.08 -3.33 -36.09
CA LEU A 484 8.26 -3.07 -37.29
C LEU A 484 7.76 -4.38 -37.93
N THR A 485 6.65 -4.30 -38.65
CA THR A 485 6.00 -5.47 -39.27
C THR A 485 6.84 -6.02 -40.43
N VAL A 486 7.36 -7.25 -40.30
CA VAL A 486 8.26 -7.85 -41.31
C VAL A 486 7.56 -8.21 -42.62
N SER A 487 6.22 -8.30 -42.63
CA SER A 487 5.43 -8.45 -43.86
C SER A 487 5.63 -7.29 -44.83
N ALA A 488 5.88 -6.07 -44.31
CA ALA A 488 6.09 -4.88 -45.11
C ALA A 488 7.57 -4.48 -45.19
N GLN A 489 8.35 -4.67 -44.13
CA GLN A 489 9.71 -4.15 -44.00
C GLN A 489 10.66 -5.19 -43.38
N GLN A 490 11.03 -6.22 -44.15
CA GLN A 490 11.82 -7.36 -43.64
C GLN A 490 13.18 -6.97 -43.05
N SER A 491 13.89 -6.03 -43.67
CA SER A 491 15.21 -5.55 -43.21
C SER A 491 15.15 -4.95 -41.81
N GLN A 492 14.00 -4.39 -41.42
CA GLN A 492 13.85 -3.69 -40.14
C GLN A 492 13.92 -4.61 -38.93
N ALA A 493 13.71 -5.92 -39.10
CA ALA A 493 13.91 -6.88 -38.01
C ALA A 493 15.38 -6.87 -37.53
N ALA A 494 16.32 -6.93 -38.47
CA ALA A 494 17.75 -6.92 -38.17
C ALA A 494 18.20 -5.57 -37.60
N GLU A 495 17.72 -4.46 -38.16
CA GLU A 495 18.03 -3.11 -37.65
C GLU A 495 17.49 -2.90 -36.23
N THR A 496 16.32 -3.45 -35.90
CA THR A 496 15.77 -3.39 -34.53
C THR A 496 16.65 -4.14 -33.55
N LEU A 497 17.06 -5.38 -33.89
CA LEU A 497 17.95 -6.18 -33.03
C LEU A 497 19.32 -5.51 -32.85
N LYS A 498 19.87 -4.92 -33.92
CA LYS A 498 21.10 -4.14 -33.88
C LYS A 498 20.97 -2.91 -32.98
N ALA A 499 19.86 -2.17 -33.07
CA ALA A 499 19.59 -1.02 -32.22
C ALA A 499 19.47 -1.39 -30.74
N VAL A 500 18.76 -2.49 -30.42
CA VAL A 500 18.67 -3.03 -29.04
C VAL A 500 20.06 -3.31 -28.47
N ARG A 501 20.93 -3.95 -29.26
CA ARG A 501 22.32 -4.21 -28.86
C ARG A 501 23.10 -2.92 -28.62
N MET A 502 23.04 -1.98 -29.56
CA MET A 502 23.75 -0.70 -29.47
C MET A 502 23.30 0.11 -28.25
N VAL A 503 22.00 0.17 -27.96
CA VAL A 503 21.49 0.88 -26.77
C VAL A 503 22.02 0.25 -25.48
N ARG A 504 22.06 -1.09 -25.39
CA ARG A 504 22.61 -1.80 -24.24
C ARG A 504 24.12 -1.58 -24.10
N GLU A 505 24.88 -1.74 -25.17
CA GLU A 505 26.35 -1.70 -25.14
C GLU A 505 26.90 -0.27 -25.03
N GLU A 506 26.33 0.69 -25.76
CA GLU A 506 26.85 2.05 -25.84
C GLU A 506 26.21 2.99 -24.81
N LEU A 507 24.90 2.88 -24.57
CA LEU A 507 24.21 3.72 -23.59
C LEU A 507 24.09 3.05 -22.24
N GLY A 508 24.27 1.73 -22.12
CA GLY A 508 24.09 1.00 -20.86
C GLY A 508 22.67 1.10 -20.31
N LEU A 509 21.67 1.20 -21.19
CA LEU A 509 20.26 1.25 -20.83
C LEU A 509 19.60 -0.12 -20.93
N LYS A 510 18.54 -0.33 -20.15
CA LYS A 510 17.64 -1.47 -20.33
C LYS A 510 16.71 -1.19 -21.49
N THR A 511 16.34 -2.25 -22.21
CA THR A 511 15.46 -2.12 -23.38
C THR A 511 14.11 -2.80 -23.16
N VAL A 512 13.09 -2.19 -23.74
CA VAL A 512 11.69 -2.64 -23.79
C VAL A 512 11.33 -2.84 -25.25
N LEU A 513 10.48 -3.80 -25.59
CA LEU A 513 10.07 -3.97 -26.99
C LEU A 513 8.69 -4.62 -27.09
N GLY A 514 7.82 -4.02 -27.91
CA GLY A 514 6.57 -4.64 -28.39
C GLY A 514 6.84 -5.80 -29.34
N VAL A 515 7.06 -7.00 -28.82
CA VAL A 515 7.48 -8.18 -29.60
C VAL A 515 6.40 -8.59 -30.62
N SER A 516 5.13 -8.45 -30.25
CA SER A 516 3.98 -8.87 -31.07
C SER A 516 3.82 -8.09 -32.38
N ASN A 517 4.47 -6.92 -32.50
CA ASN A 517 4.41 -6.07 -33.68
C ASN A 517 5.12 -6.69 -34.90
N ILE A 518 6.12 -7.55 -34.67
CA ILE A 518 6.94 -8.13 -35.74
C ILE A 518 6.12 -8.93 -36.75
N SER A 519 5.05 -9.60 -36.31
CA SER A 519 4.33 -10.63 -37.07
C SER A 519 3.01 -10.19 -37.70
N PHE A 520 2.61 -8.91 -37.60
CA PHE A 520 1.33 -8.48 -38.17
C PHE A 520 1.25 -8.76 -39.68
N GLY A 521 0.10 -9.32 -40.09
CA GLY A 521 -0.17 -9.68 -41.49
C GLY A 521 0.42 -11.02 -41.94
N LEU A 522 1.05 -11.80 -41.06
CA LEU A 522 1.63 -13.12 -41.39
C LEU A 522 0.91 -14.28 -40.69
N PRO A 523 0.87 -15.49 -41.31
CA PRO A 523 0.39 -16.70 -40.64
C PRO A 523 1.38 -17.19 -39.58
N ASN A 524 0.90 -18.03 -38.67
CA ASN A 524 1.71 -18.63 -37.59
C ASN A 524 2.54 -17.59 -36.80
N ARG A 525 1.85 -16.52 -36.36
CA ARG A 525 2.44 -15.39 -35.64
C ARG A 525 3.22 -15.82 -34.40
N GLU A 526 2.76 -16.86 -33.71
CA GLU A 526 3.40 -17.39 -32.51
C GLU A 526 4.84 -17.83 -32.78
N LEU A 527 5.09 -18.60 -33.84
CA LEU A 527 6.45 -19.03 -34.20
C LEU A 527 7.36 -17.84 -34.51
N LEU A 528 6.87 -16.87 -35.29
CA LEU A 528 7.65 -15.67 -35.62
C LEU A 528 7.96 -14.82 -34.39
N ASN A 529 6.96 -14.58 -33.53
CA ASN A 529 7.12 -13.83 -32.29
C ASN A 529 8.11 -14.53 -31.35
N HIS A 530 8.03 -15.85 -31.21
CA HIS A 530 8.94 -16.65 -30.36
C HIS A 530 10.39 -16.59 -30.86
N SER A 531 10.61 -16.80 -32.16
CA SER A 531 11.94 -16.70 -32.76
C SER A 531 12.53 -15.29 -32.64
N PHE A 532 11.72 -14.26 -32.88
CA PHE A 532 12.16 -12.87 -32.72
C PHE A 532 12.43 -12.51 -31.26
N LEU A 533 11.59 -12.94 -30.32
CA LEU A 533 11.79 -12.77 -28.87
C LEU A 533 13.14 -13.32 -28.44
N THR A 534 13.45 -14.57 -28.82
CA THR A 534 14.71 -15.22 -28.46
C THR A 534 15.90 -14.43 -29.00
N ALA A 535 15.85 -14.01 -30.26
CA ALA A 535 16.89 -13.18 -30.86
C ALA A 535 17.00 -11.80 -30.17
N ALA A 536 15.89 -11.18 -29.79
CA ALA A 536 15.87 -9.90 -29.11
C ALA A 536 16.49 -9.98 -27.71
N MET A 537 16.18 -11.02 -26.93
CA MET A 537 16.79 -11.24 -25.61
C MET A 537 18.31 -11.40 -25.71
N GLU A 538 18.80 -12.21 -26.66
CA GLU A 538 20.24 -12.34 -26.95
C GLU A 538 20.91 -11.01 -27.32
N ASN A 539 20.19 -10.11 -27.99
CA ASN A 539 20.69 -8.78 -28.32
C ASN A 539 20.56 -7.77 -27.16
N GLY A 540 19.93 -8.13 -26.04
CA GLY A 540 19.83 -7.28 -24.86
C GLY A 540 18.43 -6.79 -24.48
N LEU A 541 17.37 -7.43 -24.99
CA LEU A 541 16.00 -7.16 -24.55
C LEU A 541 15.80 -7.57 -23.08
N ASN A 542 15.34 -6.63 -22.24
CA ASN A 542 15.03 -6.88 -20.82
C ASN A 542 13.53 -6.99 -20.55
N LEU A 543 12.71 -6.23 -21.28
CA LEU A 543 11.30 -6.07 -20.97
C LEU A 543 10.45 -6.27 -22.22
N PRO A 544 10.26 -7.53 -22.66
CA PRO A 544 9.33 -7.81 -23.73
C PRO A 544 7.89 -7.47 -23.32
N ILE A 545 7.24 -6.62 -24.11
CA ILE A 545 5.78 -6.45 -24.10
C ILE A 545 5.21 -7.53 -25.01
N LEU A 546 4.50 -8.50 -24.42
CA LEU A 546 3.97 -9.68 -25.12
C LEU A 546 2.68 -10.18 -24.48
N ASN A 547 1.99 -11.10 -25.16
CA ASN A 547 0.85 -11.82 -24.59
C ASN A 547 1.34 -13.02 -23.75
N PRO A 548 1.24 -12.97 -22.40
CA PRO A 548 1.74 -14.04 -21.54
C PRO A 548 0.89 -15.31 -21.64
N ASN A 549 -0.36 -15.23 -22.11
CA ASN A 549 -1.24 -16.39 -22.28
C ASN A 549 -0.80 -17.33 -23.41
N ILE A 550 0.29 -17.03 -24.12
CA ILE A 550 0.91 -17.92 -25.10
C ILE A 550 2.05 -18.68 -24.38
N PRO A 551 1.90 -19.98 -24.07
CA PRO A 551 2.85 -20.72 -23.24
C PRO A 551 4.26 -20.78 -23.82
N SER A 552 4.40 -20.84 -25.15
CA SER A 552 5.72 -20.87 -25.80
C SER A 552 6.51 -19.57 -25.54
N MET A 553 5.84 -18.42 -25.53
CA MET A 553 6.46 -17.11 -25.31
C MET A 553 7.01 -16.99 -23.88
N THR A 554 6.21 -17.39 -22.89
CA THR A 554 6.59 -17.31 -21.48
C THR A 554 7.62 -18.37 -21.11
N ALA A 555 7.55 -19.56 -21.72
CA ALA A 555 8.57 -20.59 -21.58
C ALA A 555 9.93 -20.15 -22.16
N ALA A 556 9.94 -19.41 -23.27
CA ALA A 556 11.17 -18.86 -23.84
C ALA A 556 11.88 -17.90 -22.87
N VAL A 557 11.14 -17.01 -22.21
CA VAL A 557 11.69 -16.09 -21.20
C VAL A 557 12.22 -16.86 -19.98
N ALA A 558 11.45 -17.82 -19.47
CA ALA A 558 11.87 -18.63 -18.34
C ALA A 558 13.16 -19.42 -18.64
N ALA A 559 13.23 -20.05 -19.82
CA ALA A 559 14.42 -20.78 -20.27
C ALA A 559 15.62 -19.83 -20.46
N TYR A 560 15.41 -18.65 -21.03
CA TYR A 560 16.46 -17.64 -21.19
C TYR A 560 17.06 -17.22 -19.84
N ASN A 561 16.20 -16.97 -18.84
CA ASN A 561 16.65 -16.60 -17.49
C ASN A 561 17.46 -17.71 -16.80
N VAL A 562 17.11 -18.98 -16.99
CA VAL A 562 17.93 -20.12 -16.51
C VAL A 562 19.28 -20.16 -17.22
N LEU A 563 19.27 -20.14 -18.56
CA LEU A 563 20.49 -20.27 -19.38
C LEU A 563 21.51 -19.15 -19.12
N HIS A 564 21.02 -17.96 -18.76
CA HIS A 564 21.85 -16.80 -18.46
C HIS A 564 22.13 -16.60 -16.97
N GLY A 565 21.67 -17.52 -16.11
CA GLY A 565 21.93 -17.48 -14.66
C GLY A 565 21.18 -16.38 -13.90
N PHE A 566 20.11 -15.82 -14.48
CA PHE A 566 19.20 -14.90 -13.79
C PHE A 566 18.25 -15.64 -12.84
N ASP A 567 17.84 -16.86 -13.19
CA ASP A 567 17.08 -17.74 -12.30
C ASP A 567 18.04 -18.59 -11.45
N LYS A 568 18.36 -18.08 -10.26
CA LYS A 568 19.29 -18.72 -9.33
C LYS A 568 18.76 -20.09 -8.93
N ASP A 569 19.62 -21.11 -9.03
CA ASP A 569 19.28 -22.51 -8.74
C ASP A 569 18.12 -23.06 -9.60
N SER A 570 17.75 -22.37 -10.69
CA SER A 570 16.59 -22.68 -11.54
C SER A 570 15.28 -22.77 -10.76
N ALA A 571 15.17 -22.06 -9.64
CA ALA A 571 14.07 -22.21 -8.70
C ALA A 571 12.72 -21.84 -9.32
N ALA A 572 12.65 -20.69 -10.00
CA ALA A 572 11.41 -20.23 -10.63
C ALA A 572 11.00 -21.13 -11.80
N TYR A 573 11.98 -21.61 -12.57
CA TYR A 573 11.76 -22.58 -13.64
C TYR A 573 11.23 -23.92 -13.11
N ILE A 574 11.84 -24.45 -12.06
CA ILE A 574 11.39 -25.70 -11.42
C ILE A 574 9.99 -25.51 -10.85
N GLU A 575 9.71 -24.44 -10.11
CA GLU A 575 8.36 -24.17 -9.59
C GLU A 575 7.32 -24.16 -10.71
N ARG A 576 7.64 -23.52 -11.84
CA ARG A 576 6.74 -23.40 -12.99
C ARG A 576 6.50 -24.72 -13.73
N PHE A 577 7.52 -25.56 -13.88
CA PHE A 577 7.47 -26.74 -14.77
C PHE A 577 7.52 -28.09 -14.04
N SER A 578 7.71 -28.13 -12.73
CA SER A 578 7.71 -29.38 -11.94
C SER A 578 6.31 -29.93 -11.66
N ALA A 579 5.28 -29.07 -11.68
CA ALA A 579 3.89 -29.47 -11.50
C ALA A 579 3.24 -30.06 -12.76
N SER A 580 3.94 -30.07 -13.90
CA SER A 580 3.42 -30.60 -15.17
C SER A 580 3.94 -32.01 -15.44
N GLU A 581 3.34 -33.03 -14.82
CA GLU A 581 3.11 -34.27 -15.56
C GLU A 581 2.09 -33.96 -16.67
N PRO A 582 2.20 -34.56 -17.88
CA PRO A 582 1.26 -34.31 -18.95
C PRO A 582 -0.08 -34.97 -18.63
N GLU A 583 -0.94 -34.31 -17.86
CA GLU A 583 -2.35 -34.65 -17.86
C GLU A 583 -2.88 -34.44 -19.28
N LYS A 584 -3.42 -35.53 -19.84
CA LYS A 584 -4.14 -35.56 -21.11
C LYS A 584 -5.04 -34.33 -21.18
N GLN A 585 -4.90 -33.57 -22.27
CA GLN A 585 -5.79 -32.48 -22.65
C GLN A 585 -7.23 -32.81 -22.26
N ALA A 586 -7.68 -32.25 -21.14
CA ALA A 586 -9.09 -32.09 -20.88
C ALA A 586 -9.64 -31.20 -22.01
N PRO A 587 -10.86 -31.45 -22.50
CA PRO A 587 -11.45 -30.59 -23.52
C PRO A 587 -11.41 -29.16 -23.01
N ALA A 588 -10.99 -28.22 -23.87
CA ALA A 588 -10.92 -26.80 -23.55
C ALA A 588 -12.20 -26.37 -22.82
N ALA A 589 -12.08 -26.14 -21.50
CA ALA A 589 -13.15 -25.56 -20.73
C ALA A 589 -13.47 -24.18 -21.34
N LEU A 590 -14.76 -23.81 -21.33
CA LEU A 590 -15.19 -22.46 -21.70
C LEU A 590 -14.30 -21.41 -21.00
N PRO A 591 -13.87 -20.35 -21.69
CA PRO A 591 -13.03 -19.33 -21.07
C PRO A 591 -13.80 -18.65 -19.94
N GLY A 592 -13.32 -18.80 -18.71
CA GLY A 592 -13.89 -18.17 -17.52
C GLY A 592 -13.51 -18.92 -16.23
N HIS A 593 -13.56 -18.22 -15.11
CA HIS A 593 -13.34 -18.74 -13.77
C HIS A 593 -14.56 -19.55 -13.30
N THR A 594 -14.33 -20.56 -12.46
CA THR A 594 -15.39 -21.12 -11.62
C THR A 594 -15.90 -20.06 -10.62
N LEU A 595 -17.10 -20.24 -10.05
CA LEU A 595 -17.60 -19.32 -9.02
C LEU A 595 -16.61 -19.17 -7.85
N ALA A 596 -16.01 -20.27 -7.40
CA ALA A 596 -15.01 -20.25 -6.34
C ALA A 596 -13.77 -19.41 -6.72
N GLU A 597 -13.27 -19.55 -7.94
CA GLU A 597 -12.13 -18.77 -8.43
C GLU A 597 -12.48 -17.30 -8.62
N ALA A 598 -13.65 -16.98 -9.18
CA ALA A 598 -14.12 -15.61 -9.35
C ALA A 598 -14.22 -14.89 -7.98
N VAL A 599 -14.77 -15.57 -6.97
CA VAL A 599 -14.82 -15.07 -5.59
C VAL A 599 -13.42 -14.90 -5.02
N LYS A 600 -12.55 -15.91 -5.09
CA LYS A 600 -11.17 -15.82 -4.56
C LYS A 600 -10.36 -14.68 -5.18
N LYS A 601 -10.65 -14.34 -6.44
CA LYS A 601 -10.00 -13.26 -7.18
C LYS A 601 -10.75 -11.92 -7.11
N GLY A 602 -11.87 -11.85 -6.40
CA GLY A 602 -12.64 -10.62 -6.24
C GLY A 602 -13.33 -10.12 -7.52
N LEU A 603 -13.61 -10.99 -8.49
CA LEU A 603 -14.26 -10.66 -9.75
C LEU A 603 -15.79 -10.67 -9.56
N LYS A 604 -16.38 -9.48 -9.38
CA LYS A 604 -17.75 -9.27 -8.90
C LYS A 604 -18.79 -9.75 -9.91
N GLU A 605 -18.71 -9.25 -11.14
CA GLU A 605 -19.67 -9.62 -12.18
C GLU A 605 -19.52 -11.08 -12.62
N GLU A 606 -18.28 -11.61 -12.64
CA GLU A 606 -18.07 -13.02 -12.96
C GLU A 606 -18.64 -13.93 -11.87
N ALA A 607 -18.48 -13.58 -10.59
CA ALA A 607 -19.14 -14.28 -9.48
C ALA A 607 -20.66 -14.22 -9.60
N ARG A 608 -21.23 -13.06 -9.96
CA ARG A 608 -22.67 -12.89 -10.21
C ARG A 608 -23.17 -13.82 -11.33
N LEU A 609 -22.55 -13.76 -12.51
CA LEU A 609 -22.92 -14.56 -13.68
C LEU A 609 -22.76 -16.06 -13.42
N LYS A 610 -21.65 -16.48 -12.79
CA LYS A 610 -21.42 -17.89 -12.44
C LYS A 610 -22.40 -18.41 -11.40
N THR A 611 -22.88 -17.54 -10.51
CA THR A 611 -23.95 -17.89 -9.58
C THR A 611 -25.28 -18.10 -10.30
N GLU A 612 -25.64 -17.22 -11.24
CA GLU A 612 -26.84 -17.38 -12.08
C GLU A 612 -26.81 -18.67 -12.90
N GLU A 613 -25.64 -19.05 -13.44
CA GLU A 613 -25.44 -20.31 -14.14
C GLU A 613 -25.65 -21.52 -13.22
N LEU A 614 -24.97 -21.54 -12.06
CA LEU A 614 -25.07 -22.65 -11.10
C LEU A 614 -26.47 -22.81 -10.51
N LEU A 615 -27.20 -21.71 -10.31
CA LEU A 615 -28.58 -21.73 -9.81
C LEU A 615 -29.57 -22.37 -10.79
N ARG A 616 -29.18 -22.65 -12.05
CA ARG A 616 -30.02 -23.43 -12.98
C ARG A 616 -29.96 -24.93 -12.69
N GLU A 617 -28.91 -25.38 -12.00
CA GLU A 617 -28.61 -26.80 -11.80
C GLU A 617 -28.55 -27.22 -10.34
N LYS A 618 -28.29 -26.28 -9.41
CA LYS A 618 -28.13 -26.55 -7.99
C LYS A 618 -29.09 -25.73 -7.13
N GLU A 619 -29.40 -26.29 -5.95
CA GLU A 619 -30.17 -25.59 -4.94
C GLU A 619 -29.34 -24.44 -4.33
N PRO A 620 -29.98 -23.33 -3.92
CA PRO A 620 -29.27 -22.17 -3.38
C PRO A 620 -28.33 -22.49 -2.21
N PHE A 621 -28.75 -23.35 -1.28
CA PHE A 621 -27.93 -23.73 -0.12
C PHE A 621 -26.70 -24.56 -0.51
N ASP A 622 -26.80 -25.43 -1.54
CA ASP A 622 -25.65 -26.21 -2.02
C ASP A 622 -24.55 -25.32 -2.61
N ILE A 623 -24.92 -24.19 -3.22
CA ILE A 623 -23.96 -23.21 -3.73
C ILE A 623 -23.32 -22.44 -2.57
N ILE A 624 -24.10 -22.06 -1.57
CA ILE A 624 -23.59 -21.36 -0.38
C ILE A 624 -22.59 -22.24 0.36
N ASP A 625 -23.02 -23.43 0.80
CA ASP A 625 -22.23 -24.29 1.68
C ASP A 625 -21.15 -25.07 0.93
N GLY A 626 -21.38 -25.39 -0.36
CA GLY A 626 -20.45 -26.17 -1.18
C GLY A 626 -19.46 -25.35 -1.99
N VAL A 627 -19.69 -24.05 -2.21
CA VAL A 627 -18.83 -23.21 -3.08
C VAL A 627 -18.43 -21.90 -2.41
N LEU A 628 -19.38 -21.08 -1.97
CA LEU A 628 -19.08 -19.74 -1.45
C LEU A 628 -18.34 -19.79 -0.10
N ILE A 629 -18.83 -20.57 0.87
CA ILE A 629 -18.19 -20.69 2.18
C ILE A 629 -16.78 -21.28 2.05
N PRO A 630 -16.54 -22.41 1.35
CA PRO A 630 -15.19 -22.93 1.17
C PRO A 630 -14.24 -21.94 0.50
N ALA A 631 -14.71 -21.17 -0.50
CA ALA A 631 -13.90 -20.14 -1.14
C ALA A 631 -13.51 -19.02 -0.16
N LEU A 632 -14.45 -18.56 0.67
CA LEU A 632 -14.18 -17.55 1.71
C LEU A 632 -13.28 -18.09 2.84
N ASP A 633 -13.42 -19.36 3.20
CA ASP A 633 -12.56 -20.03 4.19
C ASP A 633 -11.11 -20.10 3.69
N GLU A 634 -10.89 -20.43 2.40
CA GLU A 634 -9.58 -20.40 1.75
C GLU A 634 -8.97 -19.00 1.75
N VAL A 635 -9.75 -17.96 1.41
CA VAL A 635 -9.30 -16.56 1.45
C VAL A 635 -8.93 -16.16 2.87
N GLY A 636 -9.78 -16.48 3.85
CA GLY A 636 -9.52 -16.21 5.27
C GLY A 636 -8.25 -16.90 5.77
N ALA A 637 -8.05 -18.18 5.41
CA ALA A 637 -6.82 -18.90 5.71
C ALA A 637 -5.58 -18.34 4.99
N GLY A 638 -5.75 -17.79 3.79
CA GLY A 638 -4.71 -17.07 3.06
C GLY A 638 -4.28 -15.79 3.78
N PHE A 639 -5.25 -15.02 4.29
CA PHE A 639 -5.00 -13.82 5.08
C PHE A 639 -4.25 -14.12 6.39
N GLU A 640 -4.67 -15.14 7.15
CA GLU A 640 -3.98 -15.56 8.39
C GLU A 640 -2.52 -16.01 8.15
N LYS A 641 -2.25 -16.60 6.98
CA LYS A 641 -0.90 -17.06 6.60
C LYS A 641 -0.04 -15.96 5.97
N GLY A 642 -0.53 -14.72 5.89
CA GLY A 642 0.15 -13.61 5.22
C GLY A 642 0.34 -13.81 3.71
N LYS A 643 -0.46 -14.70 3.10
CA LYS A 643 -0.46 -14.94 1.65
C LYS A 643 -1.42 -14.01 0.89
N LEU A 644 -2.48 -13.56 1.57
CA LEU A 644 -3.41 -12.55 1.09
C LEU A 644 -3.41 -11.38 2.06
N PHE A 645 -3.73 -10.19 1.55
CA PHE A 645 -3.78 -8.96 2.35
C PHE A 645 -5.17 -8.33 2.31
N LEU A 646 -5.37 -7.32 3.17
CA LEU A 646 -6.69 -6.73 3.40
C LEU A 646 -7.46 -6.36 2.11
N PRO A 647 -6.85 -5.71 1.09
CA PRO A 647 -7.57 -5.40 -0.15
C PRO A 647 -8.15 -6.64 -0.85
N GLN A 648 -7.40 -7.74 -0.90
CA GLN A 648 -7.82 -8.98 -1.55
C GLN A 648 -8.95 -9.66 -0.75
N LEU A 649 -8.86 -9.64 0.58
CA LEU A 649 -9.92 -10.15 1.46
C LEU A 649 -11.25 -9.41 1.24
N ILE A 650 -11.21 -8.07 1.17
CA ILE A 650 -12.39 -7.22 0.95
C ILE A 650 -12.95 -7.38 -0.48
N ASN A 651 -12.09 -7.55 -1.48
CA ASN A 651 -12.55 -7.78 -2.85
C ASN A 651 -13.21 -9.15 -3.01
N ALA A 652 -12.64 -10.20 -2.43
CA ALA A 652 -13.25 -11.53 -2.43
C ALA A 652 -14.59 -11.55 -1.68
N ALA A 653 -14.65 -10.88 -0.54
CA ALA A 653 -15.86 -10.61 0.21
C ALA A 653 -16.95 -9.96 -0.65
N THR A 654 -16.61 -8.86 -1.33
CA THR A 654 -17.56 -8.12 -2.18
C THR A 654 -18.05 -8.97 -3.36
N ALA A 655 -17.16 -9.72 -4.01
CA ALA A 655 -17.55 -10.65 -5.07
C ALA A 655 -18.49 -11.75 -4.55
N SER A 656 -18.26 -12.25 -3.33
CA SER A 656 -19.18 -13.19 -2.69
C SER A 656 -20.53 -12.55 -2.33
N GLN A 657 -20.57 -11.27 -1.95
CA GLN A 657 -21.83 -10.55 -1.69
C GLN A 657 -22.70 -10.48 -2.94
N GLU A 658 -22.11 -10.15 -4.10
CA GLU A 658 -22.84 -10.16 -5.38
C GLU A 658 -23.45 -11.53 -5.69
N ALA A 659 -22.70 -12.61 -5.44
CA ALA A 659 -23.22 -13.97 -5.54
C ALA A 659 -24.38 -14.24 -4.56
N PHE A 660 -24.24 -13.84 -3.29
CA PHE A 660 -25.31 -13.96 -2.29
C PHE A 660 -26.56 -13.15 -2.66
N GLU A 661 -26.42 -11.98 -3.27
CA GLU A 661 -27.56 -11.18 -3.71
C GLU A 661 -28.38 -11.87 -4.79
N VAL A 662 -27.72 -12.51 -5.77
CA VAL A 662 -28.39 -13.32 -6.79
C VAL A 662 -29.16 -14.48 -6.14
N ILE A 663 -28.51 -15.20 -5.22
CA ILE A 663 -29.13 -16.29 -4.47
C ILE A 663 -30.34 -15.80 -3.67
N ARG A 664 -30.21 -14.66 -2.97
CA ARG A 664 -31.29 -14.06 -2.18
C ARG A 664 -32.48 -13.68 -3.06
N LYS A 665 -32.24 -13.12 -4.25
CA LYS A 665 -33.31 -12.78 -5.21
C LYS A 665 -34.08 -14.04 -5.65
N LYS A 666 -33.39 -15.16 -5.89
CA LYS A 666 -34.03 -16.43 -6.24
C LYS A 666 -34.86 -17.00 -5.07
N LEU A 667 -34.28 -17.06 -3.86
CA LEU A 667 -34.98 -17.54 -2.66
C LEU A 667 -36.24 -16.72 -2.35
N ALA A 668 -36.14 -15.38 -2.46
CA ALA A 668 -37.28 -14.49 -2.28
C ALA A 668 -38.38 -14.71 -3.34
N ALA A 669 -38.00 -15.02 -4.59
CA ALA A 669 -38.95 -15.37 -5.65
C ALA A 669 -39.63 -16.74 -5.41
N GLU A 670 -38.95 -17.66 -4.73
CA GLU A 670 -39.45 -18.99 -4.35
C GLU A 670 -40.24 -19.00 -3.02
N GLY A 671 -40.42 -17.83 -2.38
CA GLY A 671 -41.14 -17.71 -1.11
C GLY A 671 -40.37 -18.26 0.11
N ALA A 672 -39.10 -18.62 -0.06
CA ALA A 672 -38.19 -18.96 1.03
C ALA A 672 -37.68 -17.65 1.67
N GLY A 673 -37.75 -17.57 3.00
CA GLY A 673 -37.38 -16.38 3.77
C GLY A 673 -35.91 -15.95 3.58
N THR A 674 -35.58 -14.77 4.10
CA THR A 674 -34.22 -14.21 4.05
C THR A 674 -33.19 -15.14 4.72
N VAL A 675 -32.06 -15.37 4.05
CA VAL A 675 -30.89 -16.07 4.62
C VAL A 675 -30.30 -15.19 5.73
N ASN A 676 -30.56 -15.53 6.99
CA ASN A 676 -29.96 -14.89 8.16
C ASN A 676 -29.52 -15.98 9.14
N LYS A 677 -28.20 -16.20 9.26
CA LYS A 677 -27.62 -17.20 10.19
C LYS A 677 -27.64 -16.74 11.66
N GLY A 678 -27.98 -15.48 11.92
CA GLY A 678 -28.00 -14.88 13.25
C GLY A 678 -27.69 -13.39 13.24
N SER A 679 -28.16 -12.66 14.25
CA SER A 679 -27.86 -11.23 14.42
C SER A 679 -26.74 -11.03 15.45
N ILE A 680 -25.75 -10.18 15.12
CA ILE A 680 -24.54 -9.92 15.92
C ILE A 680 -24.40 -8.42 16.14
N ILE A 681 -24.15 -7.96 17.37
CA ILE A 681 -23.76 -6.57 17.61
C ILE A 681 -22.24 -6.44 17.49
N LEU A 682 -21.77 -5.38 16.84
CA LEU A 682 -20.37 -4.95 16.88
C LEU A 682 -20.26 -3.50 17.34
N ALA A 683 -19.32 -3.22 18.25
CA ALA A 683 -19.05 -1.87 18.75
C ALA A 683 -17.56 -1.69 19.09
N THR A 684 -17.03 -0.48 18.87
CA THR A 684 -15.80 -0.09 19.58
C THR A 684 -16.21 0.50 20.92
N VAL A 685 -15.46 0.15 21.96
CA VAL A 685 -15.80 0.53 23.33
C VAL A 685 -15.62 2.03 23.56
N LYS A 686 -16.33 2.57 24.55
CA LYS A 686 -16.24 3.98 24.95
C LYS A 686 -14.79 4.46 25.14
N GLY A 687 -14.47 5.61 24.55
CA GLY A 687 -13.14 6.21 24.49
C GLY A 687 -12.28 5.71 23.33
N ASP A 688 -12.73 4.71 22.57
CA ASP A 688 -12.01 4.19 21.41
C ASP A 688 -12.67 4.61 20.10
N ILE A 689 -12.00 5.50 19.35
CA ILE A 689 -12.47 5.97 18.05
C ILE A 689 -11.94 5.12 16.88
N HIS A 690 -11.11 4.12 17.15
CA HIS A 690 -10.52 3.28 16.12
C HIS A 690 -11.46 2.12 15.80
N ASP A 691 -12.00 2.10 14.59
CA ASP A 691 -13.03 1.15 14.18
C ASP A 691 -12.63 0.29 12.98
N ILE A 692 -11.38 0.40 12.52
CA ILE A 692 -10.85 -0.39 11.41
C ILE A 692 -11.04 -1.89 11.65
N GLY A 693 -10.56 -2.42 12.78
CA GLY A 693 -10.71 -3.83 13.12
C GLY A 693 -12.19 -4.28 13.20
N LYS A 694 -13.05 -3.48 13.85
CA LYS A 694 -14.50 -3.72 13.91
C LYS A 694 -15.13 -3.77 12.52
N ASN A 695 -14.78 -2.83 11.63
CA ASN A 695 -15.34 -2.74 10.29
C ASN A 695 -14.93 -3.94 9.43
N ILE A 696 -13.71 -4.47 9.62
CA ILE A 696 -13.28 -5.70 8.97
C ILE A 696 -14.10 -6.89 9.47
N VAL A 697 -14.27 -7.04 10.79
CA VAL A 697 -15.12 -8.09 11.38
C VAL A 697 -16.56 -7.96 10.90
N LYS A 698 -17.09 -6.74 10.79
CA LYS A 698 -18.42 -6.46 10.24
C LYS A 698 -18.54 -6.98 8.82
N VAL A 699 -17.64 -6.55 7.93
CA VAL A 699 -17.64 -6.96 6.53
C VAL A 699 -17.54 -8.48 6.45
N LEU A 700 -16.61 -9.08 7.19
CA LEU A 700 -16.39 -10.52 7.20
C LEU A 700 -17.64 -11.27 7.69
N LEU A 701 -18.22 -10.93 8.84
CA LEU A 701 -19.44 -11.57 9.36
C LEU A 701 -20.64 -11.41 8.41
N GLN A 702 -20.79 -10.24 7.78
CA GLN A 702 -21.83 -10.03 6.77
C GLN A 702 -21.65 -10.99 5.58
N ASN A 703 -20.41 -11.26 5.16
CA ASN A 703 -20.11 -12.22 4.09
C ASN A 703 -20.44 -13.67 4.47
N TYR A 704 -20.32 -14.04 5.74
CA TYR A 704 -20.70 -15.38 6.21
C TYR A 704 -22.22 -15.52 6.42
N GLY A 705 -23.01 -14.48 6.10
CA GLY A 705 -24.48 -14.53 6.14
C GLY A 705 -25.11 -14.10 7.48
N TYR A 706 -24.37 -13.40 8.34
CA TYR A 706 -24.88 -12.86 9.59
C TYR A 706 -25.40 -11.42 9.44
N ARG A 707 -26.47 -11.07 10.16
CA ARG A 707 -26.94 -9.68 10.28
C ARG A 707 -26.10 -8.95 11.32
N VAL A 708 -25.24 -8.03 10.89
CA VAL A 708 -24.43 -7.22 11.81
C VAL A 708 -25.13 -5.90 12.15
N ILE A 709 -25.40 -5.67 13.43
CA ILE A 709 -25.82 -4.39 14.01
C ILE A 709 -24.57 -3.67 14.47
N ASP A 710 -24.11 -2.74 13.64
CA ASP A 710 -22.94 -1.93 13.93
C ASP A 710 -23.34 -0.69 14.72
N LEU A 711 -22.93 -0.63 16.00
CA LEU A 711 -23.18 0.51 16.87
C LEU A 711 -22.18 1.66 16.66
N GLY A 712 -21.19 1.47 15.79
CA GLY A 712 -20.19 2.46 15.47
C GLY A 712 -19.04 2.49 16.46
N ARG A 713 -18.48 3.69 16.65
CA ARG A 713 -17.30 3.93 17.46
C ARG A 713 -17.58 4.80 18.69
N ASP A 714 -16.73 4.71 19.70
CA ASP A 714 -16.88 5.42 20.98
C ASP A 714 -18.25 5.15 21.62
N VAL A 715 -18.65 3.87 21.66
CA VAL A 715 -20.01 3.48 22.04
C VAL A 715 -20.13 3.36 23.56
N PRO A 716 -21.08 4.08 24.21
CA PRO A 716 -21.34 3.92 25.63
C PRO A 716 -21.77 2.48 25.99
N PRO A 717 -21.30 1.93 27.14
CA PRO A 717 -21.69 0.60 27.60
C PRO A 717 -23.22 0.37 27.64
N GLU A 718 -23.97 1.38 28.06
CA GLU A 718 -25.42 1.34 28.19
C GLU A 718 -26.10 1.11 26.83
N THR A 719 -25.63 1.79 25.78
CA THR A 719 -26.14 1.63 24.41
C THR A 719 -25.97 0.20 23.90
N VAL A 720 -24.84 -0.45 24.23
CA VAL A 720 -24.59 -1.84 23.85
C VAL A 720 -25.59 -2.77 24.55
N VAL A 721 -25.78 -2.60 25.86
CA VAL A 721 -26.71 -3.41 26.66
C VAL A 721 -28.16 -3.22 26.21
N GLU A 722 -28.60 -1.98 26.07
CA GLU A 722 -29.96 -1.64 25.62
C GLU A 722 -30.25 -2.24 24.25
N THR A 723 -29.30 -2.17 23.32
CA THR A 723 -29.48 -2.76 21.99
C THR A 723 -29.48 -4.28 22.04
N ALA A 724 -28.59 -4.90 22.82
CA ALA A 724 -28.52 -6.36 22.95
C ALA A 724 -29.83 -6.95 23.49
N VAL A 725 -30.41 -6.31 24.51
CA VAL A 725 -31.70 -6.69 25.10
C VAL A 725 -32.85 -6.43 24.13
N ARG A 726 -32.93 -5.21 23.57
CA ARG A 726 -34.03 -4.79 22.68
C ARG A 726 -34.14 -5.66 21.43
N GLU A 727 -33.01 -6.00 20.82
CA GLU A 727 -32.95 -6.78 19.58
C GLU A 727 -32.77 -8.28 19.83
N ASN A 728 -32.76 -8.73 21.09
CA ASN A 728 -32.58 -10.13 21.52
C ASN A 728 -31.34 -10.80 20.90
N ILE A 729 -30.17 -10.16 21.02
CA ILE A 729 -28.93 -10.55 20.34
C ILE A 729 -28.19 -11.65 21.08
N ARG A 730 -27.78 -12.71 20.38
CA ARG A 730 -27.07 -13.85 20.99
C ARG A 730 -25.55 -13.70 21.04
N LEU A 731 -24.96 -12.85 20.21
CA LEU A 731 -23.52 -12.61 20.18
C LEU A 731 -23.21 -11.10 20.10
N VAL A 732 -22.39 -10.62 21.01
CA VAL A 732 -21.89 -9.24 21.06
C VAL A 732 -20.37 -9.25 20.87
N GLY A 733 -19.87 -8.50 19.89
CA GLY A 733 -18.45 -8.29 19.65
C GLY A 733 -18.01 -6.89 20.07
N LEU A 734 -16.96 -6.81 20.89
CA LEU A 734 -16.36 -5.55 21.33
C LEU A 734 -14.93 -5.42 20.82
N SER A 735 -14.57 -4.23 20.34
CA SER A 735 -13.24 -3.91 19.82
C SER A 735 -12.56 -2.79 20.61
N ALA A 736 -11.25 -2.92 20.85
CA ALA A 736 -10.40 -1.85 21.42
C ALA A 736 -9.01 -1.85 20.76
N LEU A 737 -8.54 -0.68 20.32
CA LEU A 737 -7.18 -0.49 19.81
C LEU A 737 -6.26 0.16 20.86
N MET A 738 -6.79 0.97 21.77
CA MET A 738 -5.96 1.67 22.75
C MET A 738 -5.94 0.93 24.09
N THR A 739 -4.78 0.81 24.71
CA THR A 739 -4.61 0.19 26.03
C THR A 739 -5.47 0.88 27.11
N THR A 740 -5.68 2.18 26.93
CA THR A 740 -6.55 3.01 27.75
C THR A 740 -7.99 2.51 27.76
N THR A 741 -8.54 2.04 26.64
CA THR A 741 -9.98 1.78 26.46
C THR A 741 -10.43 0.42 26.98
N LEU A 742 -9.50 -0.43 27.43
CA LEU A 742 -9.78 -1.76 27.98
C LEU A 742 -10.67 -1.74 29.23
N LYS A 743 -10.58 -0.70 30.08
CA LYS A 743 -11.47 -0.57 31.23
C LYS A 743 -12.94 -0.37 30.82
N SER A 744 -13.18 0.39 29.75
CA SER A 744 -14.52 0.56 29.16
C SER A 744 -15.04 -0.75 28.58
N MET A 745 -14.17 -1.60 28.04
CA MET A 745 -14.53 -2.95 27.60
C MET A 745 -14.99 -3.80 28.78
N ALA A 746 -14.19 -3.88 29.85
CA ALA A 746 -14.56 -4.60 31.07
C ALA A 746 -15.87 -4.09 31.68
N GLU A 747 -16.10 -2.78 31.69
CA GLU A 747 -17.35 -2.18 32.13
C GLU A 747 -18.55 -2.61 31.28
N THR A 748 -18.39 -2.63 29.95
CA THR A 748 -19.43 -3.09 29.02
C THR A 748 -19.77 -4.56 29.24
N ILE A 749 -18.76 -5.42 29.41
CA ILE A 749 -18.95 -6.84 29.71
C ILE A 749 -19.71 -7.01 31.02
N ARG A 750 -19.29 -6.29 32.07
CA ARG A 750 -19.95 -6.32 33.39
C ARG A 750 -21.43 -5.96 33.28
N LEU A 751 -21.76 -4.86 32.58
CA LEU A 751 -23.16 -4.42 32.43
C LEU A 751 -23.99 -5.39 31.58
N LEU A 752 -23.41 -6.00 30.54
CA LEU A 752 -24.08 -7.06 29.77
C LEU A 752 -24.43 -8.25 30.67
N ARG A 753 -23.53 -8.67 31.57
CA ARG A 753 -23.82 -9.74 32.55
C ARG A 753 -24.87 -9.33 33.57
N GLU A 754 -24.77 -8.12 34.12
CA GLU A 754 -25.73 -7.58 35.10
C GLU A 754 -27.15 -7.45 34.53
N SER A 755 -27.29 -7.26 33.21
CA SER A 755 -28.59 -7.22 32.53
C SER A 755 -29.35 -8.56 32.54
N GLY A 756 -28.66 -9.68 32.76
CA GLY A 756 -29.22 -11.03 32.69
C GLY A 756 -29.55 -11.52 31.27
N HIS A 757 -29.22 -10.74 30.23
CA HIS A 757 -29.44 -11.14 28.83
C HIS A 757 -28.50 -12.29 28.43
N PRO A 758 -29.00 -13.41 27.87
CA PRO A 758 -28.20 -14.61 27.59
C PRO A 758 -27.39 -14.48 26.29
N CYS A 759 -26.55 -13.46 26.18
CA CYS A 759 -25.63 -13.29 25.05
C CYS A 759 -24.22 -13.82 25.36
N LYS A 760 -23.59 -14.39 24.34
CA LYS A 760 -22.15 -14.63 24.30
C LYS A 760 -21.41 -13.35 23.93
N ILE A 761 -20.23 -13.16 24.50
CA ILE A 761 -19.41 -11.97 24.30
C ILE A 761 -18.06 -12.39 23.71
N MET A 762 -17.75 -11.87 22.53
CA MET A 762 -16.41 -11.97 21.95
C MET A 762 -15.70 -10.61 22.02
N VAL A 763 -14.40 -10.62 22.27
CA VAL A 763 -13.59 -9.40 22.33
C VAL A 763 -12.35 -9.53 21.46
N GLY A 764 -11.89 -8.42 20.90
CA GLY A 764 -10.66 -8.37 20.10
C GLY A 764 -10.08 -6.96 19.99
N GLY A 765 -8.92 -6.87 19.33
CA GLY A 765 -8.21 -5.61 19.08
C GLY A 765 -6.73 -5.66 19.48
N ALA A 766 -5.92 -4.76 18.93
CA ALA A 766 -4.45 -4.89 18.90
C ALA A 766 -3.76 -4.93 20.28
N VAL A 767 -4.44 -4.44 21.31
CA VAL A 767 -3.94 -4.37 22.69
C VAL A 767 -4.49 -5.47 23.60
N LEU A 768 -5.32 -6.38 23.06
CA LEU A 768 -5.86 -7.51 23.83
C LEU A 768 -5.02 -8.77 23.68
N THR A 769 -5.11 -9.62 24.70
CA THR A 769 -4.66 -11.00 24.67
C THR A 769 -5.72 -11.93 25.21
N GLU A 770 -5.60 -13.22 24.90
CA GLU A 770 -6.59 -14.24 25.30
C GLU A 770 -6.77 -14.31 26.82
N SER A 771 -5.68 -14.31 27.57
CA SER A 771 -5.73 -14.35 29.04
C SER A 771 -6.51 -13.17 29.61
N TYR A 772 -6.26 -11.97 29.08
CA TYR A 772 -6.89 -10.76 29.56
C TYR A 772 -8.37 -10.69 29.18
N ALA A 773 -8.72 -11.11 27.96
CA ALA A 773 -10.10 -11.23 27.51
C ALA A 773 -10.94 -12.12 28.45
N MET A 774 -10.40 -13.28 28.84
CA MET A 774 -11.07 -14.21 29.73
C MET A 774 -11.18 -13.67 31.16
N GLU A 775 -10.15 -12.99 31.67
CA GLU A 775 -10.17 -12.36 32.99
C GLU A 775 -11.26 -11.28 33.11
N MET A 776 -11.51 -10.53 32.03
CA MET A 776 -12.59 -9.54 31.96
C MET A 776 -14.00 -10.15 31.88
N GLY A 777 -14.12 -11.47 31.72
CA GLY A 777 -15.40 -12.18 31.64
C GLY A 777 -16.01 -12.29 30.24
N ALA A 778 -15.22 -12.11 29.18
CA ALA A 778 -15.62 -12.45 27.82
C ALA A 778 -15.77 -13.98 27.68
N ASP A 779 -16.62 -14.44 26.77
CA ASP A 779 -16.72 -15.87 26.44
C ASP A 779 -15.65 -16.28 25.42
N TYR A 780 -15.22 -15.35 24.55
CA TYR A 780 -14.27 -15.62 23.49
C TYR A 780 -13.28 -14.49 23.29
N TYR A 781 -12.04 -14.85 22.94
CA TYR A 781 -11.05 -13.95 22.38
C TYR A 781 -10.93 -14.16 20.87
N ALA A 782 -11.12 -13.08 20.11
CA ALA A 782 -10.89 -13.05 18.68
C ALA A 782 -9.55 -12.34 18.41
N LYS A 783 -8.50 -13.14 18.22
CA LYS A 783 -7.16 -12.62 17.85
C LYS A 783 -7.13 -11.92 16.49
N ASP A 784 -8.08 -12.25 15.60
CA ASP A 784 -8.21 -11.70 14.26
C ASP A 784 -9.67 -11.76 13.76
N ALA A 785 -9.89 -11.22 12.56
CA ALA A 785 -11.24 -11.13 11.98
C ALA A 785 -11.83 -12.51 11.63
N LYS A 786 -11.01 -13.49 11.26
CA LYS A 786 -11.49 -14.84 10.91
C LYS A 786 -11.96 -15.58 12.15
N ARG A 787 -11.22 -15.49 13.27
CA ARG A 787 -11.64 -16.10 14.54
C ARG A 787 -13.00 -15.57 14.99
N SER A 788 -13.32 -14.30 14.68
CA SER A 788 -14.67 -13.75 14.93
C SER A 788 -15.78 -14.48 14.17
N ALA A 789 -15.53 -14.89 12.92
CA ALA A 789 -16.47 -15.71 12.16
C ALA A 789 -16.54 -17.16 12.63
N ASP A 790 -15.41 -17.74 13.04
CA ASP A 790 -15.39 -19.07 13.66
C ASP A 790 -16.23 -19.09 14.95
N ILE A 791 -16.07 -18.07 15.80
CA ILE A 791 -16.87 -17.89 17.02
C ILE A 791 -18.35 -17.72 16.68
N ALA A 792 -18.69 -16.92 15.66
CA ALA A 792 -20.07 -16.80 15.22
C ALA A 792 -20.64 -18.17 14.78
N LYS A 793 -19.85 -18.96 14.04
CA LYS A 793 -20.23 -20.32 13.63
C LYS A 793 -20.44 -21.25 14.82
N GLU A 794 -19.59 -21.17 15.84
CA GLU A 794 -19.76 -21.93 17.10
C GLU A 794 -21.06 -21.52 17.81
N VAL A 795 -21.31 -20.22 18.00
CA VAL A 795 -22.47 -19.71 18.77
C VAL A 795 -23.81 -19.95 18.07
N PHE A 796 -23.86 -19.83 16.75
CA PHE A 796 -25.10 -20.03 15.97
C PHE A 796 -25.26 -21.45 15.44
N GLY A 797 -24.18 -22.23 15.32
CA GLY A 797 -24.18 -23.62 14.83
C GLY A 797 -24.60 -24.66 15.86
N GLU A 798 -24.56 -24.37 17.16
CA GLU A 798 -25.05 -25.25 18.23
C GLU A 798 -26.60 -25.40 18.28
N GLY A 799 -27.31 -25.08 17.19
CA GLY A 799 -28.78 -25.11 17.09
C GLY A 799 -29.40 -26.32 16.37
N GLU A 800 -28.59 -27.22 15.79
CA GLU A 800 -29.07 -28.48 15.20
C GLU A 800 -28.47 -29.68 15.94
N ASN A 801 -29.12 -30.07 17.03
CA ASN A 801 -29.11 -31.43 17.57
C ASN A 801 -30.47 -31.74 18.20
#